data_AF-A0A7C3XNN6-F1
#
_entry.id   AF-A0A7C3XNN6-F1
#
_cell.length_a   1.000
_cell.length_b   1.000
_cell.length_c   1.000
_cell.angle_alpha   90.00
_cell.angle_beta   90.00
_cell.angle_gamma   90.00
#
_symmetry.space_group_name_H-M   'P 1'
#
loop_
_entity.id
_entity.type
_entity.pdbx_description
1 polymer ?
#
loop_
_entity_poly.entity_id
_entity_poly.type
_entity_poly.pdbx_seq_one_letter_code
_entity_poly.pdbx_strand_id
1 'polypeptide(L)'
;MTRTCQRVFAAVVLSCLVWMPPLARCGDAPAATQPITTARGPVGDLLRKWWAEGTAAGNIGDYYDNRDREHSGLNMAPYPQLSKVTYTKEQLDRRADWAAQHVILPHVTFGNSSTSATVLQGGSNVRRYYTSTRGLQFLFTQYVRNNLYIYPEHRDHDPGHNGPDGYGDLFPTNTPYLICSQGSSGSDQPFMRAMPFVLAAFRPEVKKKLVETGLLMPTVQMIFRSCNKHLSRPEEYFTGKAHPTVFEGAWVDDLKMVQMAHEITLQTIPPFAQMRVVEEDTAVNGRDFFEPAGATEKHADTPAVVARIWRSVEGRRRMVVSAEASFDINKRPLTWRWAVLRGDPSRITITAKNPEASIVEIVLRYHERRPVAEGSPLESNRVDIGLFVNNGAYWSPPAFLTFFGIDSECRTYASDGRAVEVGYGMGGSEVSISNWPGLFEALRADSPPAGAALLKKALKPEELADIAAAETEYREAFKALALARETEKTAQQKAKEAAEAKLPEPVRKKAEADARAAAEAAKSAAGAVDQVLARKRPHLPGGVKGAVEGWLKNAVADPMFLAGNAALLESLSRSADAAGRNAIATARKRLAGYGVIDAGEGALRLTPVLARPGEDGESLTRYEKAMLQRFNGEVLVGVGFRGVATHTWKTNYVDPAISAPKTWRDVYRYDAAGKRTGWTRYDGQNAIDFDAEGRAVVEKDPAGRPLRTRAVRYEPEPAPAGAGEIARLFRPLRWVMAD
;
A
#
# COMPACT_ATOMS: atom_id res chain seq x y z
N MET A 1 -29.87 -33.99 -40.49
CA MET A 1 -29.62 -32.61 -40.03
C MET A 1 -28.15 -32.49 -39.65
N THR A 2 -27.33 -32.54 -40.67
CA THR A 2 -25.88 -32.74 -40.63
C THR A 2 -25.32 -31.81 -41.70
N ARG A 3 -24.19 -31.15 -41.41
CA ARG A 3 -23.36 -30.30 -42.30
C ARG A 3 -23.60 -28.78 -42.37
N THR A 4 -24.60 -28.19 -41.71
CA THR A 4 -24.80 -26.72 -41.78
C THR A 4 -24.15 -25.93 -40.63
N CYS A 5 -23.90 -26.52 -39.46
CA CYS A 5 -23.26 -25.81 -38.33
C CYS A 5 -21.73 -25.67 -38.42
N GLN A 6 -21.04 -26.46 -39.26
CA GLN A 6 -19.57 -26.40 -39.38
C GLN A 6 -19.06 -25.31 -40.34
N ARG A 7 -19.92 -24.67 -41.13
CA ARG A 7 -19.51 -23.61 -42.08
C ARG A 7 -19.63 -22.19 -41.54
N VAL A 8 -20.38 -21.97 -40.46
CA VAL A 8 -20.50 -20.65 -39.81
C VAL A 8 -19.32 -20.36 -38.87
N PHE A 9 -18.71 -21.40 -38.29
CA PHE A 9 -17.54 -21.25 -37.41
C PHE A 9 -16.24 -20.97 -38.18
N ALA A 10 -16.15 -21.35 -39.45
CA ALA A 10 -14.97 -21.10 -40.29
C ALA A 10 -14.99 -19.72 -40.98
N ALA A 11 -16.16 -19.08 -41.15
CA ALA A 11 -16.29 -17.79 -41.84
C ALA A 11 -16.14 -16.56 -40.89
N VAL A 12 -16.39 -16.74 -39.58
CA VAL A 12 -16.13 -15.70 -38.57
C VAL A 12 -14.64 -15.63 -38.19
N VAL A 13 -13.87 -16.69 -38.47
CA VAL A 13 -12.42 -16.73 -38.22
C VAL A 13 -11.60 -16.04 -39.33
N LEU A 14 -12.18 -15.73 -40.49
CA LEU A 14 -11.45 -15.15 -41.62
C LEU A 14 -11.75 -13.67 -41.92
N SER A 15 -12.66 -13.02 -41.19
CA SER A 15 -13.08 -11.63 -41.46
C SER A 15 -12.82 -10.64 -40.30
N CYS A 16 -12.15 -11.08 -39.23
CA CYS A 16 -11.55 -10.21 -38.21
C CYS A 16 -10.03 -10.09 -38.39
N LEU A 17 -9.56 -9.86 -39.63
CA LEU A 17 -8.31 -9.12 -39.88
C LEU A 17 -8.54 -7.64 -39.53
N VAL A 18 -8.89 -7.42 -38.27
CA VAL A 18 -8.97 -6.10 -37.65
C VAL A 18 -7.54 -5.67 -37.45
N TRP A 19 -7.14 -4.67 -38.23
CA TRP A 19 -6.03 -3.75 -38.01
C TRP A 19 -5.32 -3.97 -36.66
N MET A 20 -4.35 -4.89 -36.64
CA MET A 20 -3.43 -4.98 -35.52
C MET A 20 -2.61 -3.68 -35.54
N PRO A 21 -2.61 -2.88 -34.46
CA PRO A 21 -1.72 -1.73 -34.40
C PRO A 21 -0.29 -2.25 -34.67
N PRO A 22 0.53 -1.52 -35.45
CA PRO A 22 1.89 -1.95 -35.72
C PRO A 22 2.60 -2.18 -34.39
N LEU A 23 3.10 -3.41 -34.17
CA LEU A 23 3.91 -3.77 -33.01
C LEU A 23 5.18 -2.90 -32.98
N ALA A 24 5.74 -2.65 -31.79
CA ALA A 24 7.02 -1.96 -31.65
C ALA A 24 8.04 -2.62 -32.58
N ARG A 25 8.76 -1.82 -33.39
CA ARG A 25 9.79 -2.36 -34.28
C ARG A 25 11.01 -2.68 -33.43
N CYS A 26 11.30 -3.96 -33.34
CA CYS A 26 12.58 -4.42 -32.85
C CYS A 26 13.67 -3.91 -33.80
N GLY A 27 14.70 -3.25 -33.27
CA GLY A 27 15.86 -2.88 -34.09
C GLY A 27 16.50 -4.14 -34.71
N ASP A 28 17.23 -3.95 -35.81
CA ASP A 28 17.94 -5.06 -36.45
C ASP A 28 18.83 -5.79 -35.44
N ALA A 29 18.83 -7.12 -35.49
CA ALA A 29 19.70 -7.90 -34.62
C ALA A 29 21.17 -7.56 -34.92
N PRO A 30 22.05 -7.44 -33.92
CA PRO A 30 23.44 -7.11 -34.17
C PRO A 30 24.12 -8.26 -34.93
N ALA A 31 25.17 -7.94 -35.68
CA ALA A 31 25.96 -8.96 -36.35
C ALA A 31 26.52 -9.97 -35.32
N ALA A 32 26.54 -11.26 -35.69
CA ALA A 32 27.05 -12.33 -34.83
C ALA A 32 28.55 -12.18 -34.46
N THR A 33 29.25 -11.25 -35.11
CA THR A 33 30.66 -10.92 -34.88
C THR A 33 30.90 -10.00 -33.68
N GLN A 34 29.85 -9.44 -33.05
CA GLN A 34 29.99 -8.59 -31.87
C GLN A 34 30.45 -9.40 -30.63
N PRO A 35 31.35 -8.85 -29.79
CA PRO A 35 31.77 -9.51 -28.56
C PRO A 35 30.59 -9.65 -27.59
N ILE A 36 30.54 -10.76 -26.85
CA ILE A 36 29.45 -11.04 -25.88
C ILE A 36 29.30 -9.93 -24.82
N THR A 37 30.40 -9.31 -24.41
CA THR A 37 30.40 -8.15 -23.49
C THR A 37 31.72 -7.38 -23.55
N THR A 38 31.66 -6.08 -23.29
CA THR A 38 32.83 -5.21 -23.04
C THR A 38 33.06 -4.92 -21.56
N ALA A 39 32.20 -5.44 -20.67
CA ALA A 39 32.31 -5.25 -19.23
C ALA A 39 33.62 -5.84 -18.69
N ARG A 40 34.28 -5.12 -17.80
CA ARG A 40 35.48 -5.59 -17.08
C ARG A 40 35.07 -6.27 -15.77
N GLY A 41 35.95 -7.13 -15.26
CA GLY A 41 35.75 -7.83 -13.98
C GLY A 41 35.14 -9.22 -14.14
N PRO A 42 34.89 -9.91 -13.01
CA PRO A 42 34.65 -11.35 -12.98
C PRO A 42 33.50 -11.84 -13.88
N VAL A 43 32.38 -11.11 -13.90
CA VAL A 43 31.23 -11.43 -14.76
C VAL A 43 31.62 -11.37 -16.24
N GLY A 44 32.29 -10.28 -16.65
CA GLY A 44 32.71 -10.10 -18.04
C GLY A 44 33.78 -11.10 -18.46
N ASP A 45 34.70 -11.46 -17.56
CA ASP A 45 35.74 -12.45 -17.80
C ASP A 45 35.16 -13.85 -18.01
N LEU A 46 34.20 -14.27 -17.18
CA LEU A 46 33.49 -15.55 -17.33
C LEU A 46 32.70 -15.60 -18.64
N LEU A 47 31.93 -14.56 -18.96
CA LEU A 47 31.15 -14.53 -20.19
C LEU A 47 32.03 -14.61 -21.44
N ARG A 48 33.15 -13.86 -21.48
CA ARG A 48 34.10 -13.96 -22.61
C ARG A 48 34.68 -15.36 -22.74
N LYS A 49 35.06 -15.99 -21.62
CA LYS A 49 35.57 -17.37 -21.61
C LYS A 49 34.53 -18.34 -22.16
N TRP A 50 33.32 -18.37 -21.60
CA TRP A 50 32.26 -19.27 -22.03
C TRP A 50 31.79 -19.01 -23.45
N TRP A 51 31.82 -17.76 -23.91
CA TRP A 51 31.54 -17.44 -25.32
C TRP A 51 32.60 -18.00 -26.26
N ALA A 52 33.88 -17.86 -25.92
CA ALA A 52 34.97 -18.45 -26.71
C ALA A 52 34.91 -19.99 -26.74
N GLU A 53 34.43 -20.60 -25.66
CA GLU A 53 34.17 -22.05 -25.56
C GLU A 53 32.88 -22.49 -26.28
N GLY A 54 32.05 -21.56 -26.74
CA GLY A 54 30.76 -21.84 -27.36
C GLY A 54 29.68 -22.34 -26.38
N THR A 55 29.90 -22.16 -25.07
CA THR A 55 29.02 -22.66 -23.99
C THR A 55 28.08 -21.60 -23.43
N ALA A 56 28.24 -20.31 -23.79
CA ALA A 56 27.30 -19.23 -23.46
C ALA A 56 26.43 -18.85 -24.67
N ALA A 57 25.16 -18.53 -24.43
CA ALA A 57 24.19 -18.20 -25.48
C ALA A 57 24.37 -16.78 -26.07
N GLY A 58 24.90 -15.84 -25.29
CA GLY A 58 24.96 -14.43 -25.68
C GLY A 58 23.58 -13.75 -25.72
N ASN A 59 23.54 -12.51 -26.22
CA ASN A 59 22.32 -11.68 -26.25
C ASN A 59 21.75 -11.45 -27.65
N ILE A 60 22.26 -12.11 -28.69
CA ILE A 60 21.74 -11.94 -30.05
C ILE A 60 20.27 -12.38 -30.08
N GLY A 61 19.37 -11.45 -30.42
CA GLY A 61 17.92 -11.68 -30.44
C GLY A 61 17.21 -11.42 -29.10
N ASP A 62 17.94 -11.02 -28.06
CA ASP A 62 17.38 -10.42 -26.85
C ASP A 62 17.19 -8.92 -27.05
N TYR A 63 16.16 -8.37 -26.41
CA TYR A 63 15.82 -6.96 -26.50
C TYR A 63 15.73 -6.30 -25.13
N TYR A 64 16.22 -5.06 -25.07
CA TYR A 64 15.96 -4.12 -24.00
C TYR A 64 14.90 -3.10 -24.43
N ASP A 65 13.85 -2.97 -23.63
CA ASP A 65 12.80 -1.97 -23.80
C ASP A 65 12.84 -0.89 -22.71
N ASN A 66 12.98 0.36 -23.13
CA ASN A 66 12.83 1.51 -22.23
C ASN A 66 11.48 2.18 -22.46
N ARG A 67 10.70 2.34 -21.40
CA ARG A 67 9.38 2.98 -21.45
C ARG A 67 9.28 4.25 -20.59
N ASP A 68 10.37 4.98 -20.47
CA ASP A 68 10.42 6.26 -19.77
C ASP A 68 11.26 7.33 -20.48
N ARG A 69 11.47 7.16 -21.80
CA ARG A 69 12.22 8.09 -22.66
C ARG A 69 13.66 8.30 -22.20
N GLU A 70 14.30 7.19 -21.83
CA GLU A 70 15.66 7.12 -21.31
C GLU A 70 15.88 7.82 -19.97
N HIS A 71 14.81 8.14 -19.23
CA HIS A 71 14.95 8.76 -17.93
C HIS A 71 15.72 7.86 -16.93
N SER A 72 15.50 6.54 -17.00
CA SER A 72 16.35 5.52 -16.36
C SER A 72 16.85 4.51 -17.40
N GLY A 73 17.43 5.01 -18.50
CA GLY A 73 17.95 4.15 -19.58
C GLY A 73 19.09 3.21 -19.13
N LEU A 74 19.10 1.97 -19.62
CA LEU A 74 20.27 1.08 -19.51
C LEU A 74 21.41 1.60 -20.39
N ASN A 75 22.60 1.75 -19.82
CA ASN A 75 23.81 1.96 -20.63
C ASN A 75 24.09 0.70 -21.46
N MET A 76 23.94 0.78 -22.78
CA MET A 76 24.07 -0.35 -23.70
C MET A 76 25.52 -0.74 -24.02
N ALA A 77 26.50 0.13 -23.77
CA ALA A 77 27.90 -0.10 -24.16
C ALA A 77 28.51 -1.42 -23.64
N PRO A 78 28.20 -1.88 -22.40
CA PRO A 78 28.64 -3.19 -21.90
C PRO A 78 28.03 -4.41 -22.60
N TYR A 79 26.99 -4.24 -23.41
CA TYR A 79 26.18 -5.33 -23.98
C TYR A 79 26.07 -5.24 -25.52
N PRO A 80 27.16 -5.43 -26.28
CA PRO A 80 27.17 -5.17 -27.73
C PRO A 80 26.23 -6.05 -28.56
N GLN A 81 25.85 -7.22 -28.03
CA GLN A 81 24.92 -8.16 -28.67
C GLN A 81 23.45 -7.88 -28.37
N LEU A 82 23.15 -6.98 -27.42
CA LEU A 82 21.79 -6.69 -26.99
C LEU A 82 21.15 -5.64 -27.91
N SER A 83 19.97 -5.94 -28.45
CA SER A 83 19.20 -4.97 -29.23
C SER A 83 18.33 -4.09 -28.35
N LYS A 84 18.01 -2.89 -28.84
CA LYS A 84 17.05 -2.00 -28.19
C LYS A 84 15.73 -2.00 -28.96
N VAL A 85 14.60 -2.00 -28.23
CA VAL A 85 13.28 -1.78 -28.83
C VAL A 85 13.20 -0.34 -29.33
N THR A 86 12.73 -0.17 -30.57
CA THR A 86 12.56 1.16 -31.18
C THR A 86 11.10 1.42 -31.48
N TYR A 87 10.68 2.66 -31.26
CA TYR A 87 9.30 3.08 -31.47
C TYR A 87 9.23 3.96 -32.72
N THR A 88 8.26 3.68 -33.59
CA THR A 88 7.98 4.51 -34.77
C THR A 88 7.37 5.85 -34.34
N LYS A 89 7.40 6.85 -35.23
CA LYS A 89 6.74 8.15 -34.97
C LYS A 89 5.27 7.99 -34.57
N GLU A 90 4.52 7.14 -35.26
CA GLU A 90 3.10 6.86 -34.93
C GLU A 90 2.94 6.27 -33.52
N GLN A 91 3.86 5.40 -33.10
CA GLN A 91 3.86 4.81 -31.77
C GLN A 91 4.19 5.85 -30.69
N LEU A 92 5.16 6.72 -30.94
CA LEU A 92 5.51 7.84 -30.05
C LEU A 92 4.37 8.85 -29.92
N ASP A 93 3.68 9.16 -31.02
CA ASP A 93 2.52 10.06 -31.04
C ASP A 93 1.37 9.48 -30.18
N ARG A 94 1.28 8.14 -30.06
CA ARG A 94 0.38 7.41 -29.15
C ARG A 94 0.97 7.08 -27.78
N ARG A 95 2.19 7.56 -27.48
CA ARG A 95 2.92 7.30 -26.22
C ARG A 95 3.15 5.82 -25.89
N ALA A 96 3.38 4.99 -26.91
CA ALA A 96 3.64 3.57 -26.73
C ALA A 96 4.98 3.29 -25.98
N ASP A 97 5.87 4.28 -25.94
CA ASP A 97 7.16 4.32 -25.24
C ASP A 97 7.05 4.81 -23.78
N TRP A 98 5.84 4.94 -23.23
CA TRP A 98 5.63 5.58 -21.93
C TRP A 98 4.87 4.68 -20.97
N ALA A 99 5.28 4.70 -19.70
CA ALA A 99 4.68 3.96 -18.60
C ALA A 99 4.75 2.43 -18.73
N ALA A 100 3.91 1.75 -17.98
CA ALA A 100 3.84 0.30 -17.91
C ALA A 100 3.62 -0.37 -19.28
N GLN A 101 4.18 -1.57 -19.51
CA GLN A 101 4.06 -2.30 -20.77
C GLN A 101 2.68 -2.96 -20.91
N HIS A 102 1.93 -2.69 -21.98
CA HIS A 102 0.61 -3.28 -22.19
C HIS A 102 0.53 -4.22 -23.41
N VAL A 103 1.66 -4.49 -24.03
CA VAL A 103 1.80 -5.35 -25.20
C VAL A 103 2.87 -6.39 -24.92
N ILE A 104 2.60 -7.64 -25.28
CA ILE A 104 3.60 -8.71 -25.19
C ILE A 104 4.46 -8.64 -26.45
N LEU A 105 5.75 -8.39 -26.27
CA LEU A 105 6.69 -8.37 -27.38
C LEU A 105 7.04 -9.81 -27.79
N PRO A 106 7.21 -10.08 -29.10
CA PRO A 106 7.37 -11.44 -29.60
C PRO A 106 8.75 -12.04 -29.32
N HIS A 107 9.72 -11.23 -28.88
CA HIS A 107 11.09 -11.64 -28.60
C HIS A 107 11.35 -11.77 -27.10
N VAL A 108 12.49 -12.35 -26.74
CA VAL A 108 13.01 -12.27 -25.36
C VAL A 108 13.22 -10.80 -25.05
N THR A 109 12.50 -10.27 -24.08
CA THR A 109 12.58 -8.85 -23.74
C THR A 109 12.63 -8.63 -22.24
N PHE A 110 13.53 -7.78 -21.81
CA PHE A 110 13.45 -7.16 -20.50
C PHE A 110 13.38 -5.65 -20.65
N GLY A 111 12.81 -4.97 -19.67
CA GLY A 111 12.65 -3.53 -19.78
C GLY A 111 12.28 -2.84 -18.49
N ASN A 112 12.20 -1.52 -18.54
CA ASN A 112 11.86 -0.71 -17.39
C ASN A 112 11.02 0.53 -17.74
N SER A 113 10.41 1.10 -16.70
CA SER A 113 9.83 2.44 -16.72
C SER A 113 9.82 3.01 -15.31
N SER A 114 10.57 4.07 -15.08
CA SER A 114 10.57 4.79 -13.79
C SER A 114 9.43 5.78 -13.63
N THR A 115 8.55 5.88 -14.63
CA THR A 115 7.36 6.75 -14.54
C THR A 115 6.45 6.31 -13.40
N SER A 116 5.90 7.29 -12.70
CA SER A 116 4.95 7.06 -11.62
C SER A 116 4.03 8.28 -11.50
N ALA A 117 2.87 8.06 -10.90
CA ALA A 117 2.03 9.15 -10.39
C ALA A 117 2.24 9.27 -8.88
N THR A 118 1.78 10.37 -8.28
CA THR A 118 1.70 10.46 -6.82
C THR A 118 0.79 9.35 -6.27
N VAL A 119 0.97 8.97 -5.00
CA VAL A 119 0.20 7.89 -4.37
C VAL A 119 -1.31 8.11 -4.52
N LEU A 120 -1.81 9.34 -4.38
CA LEU A 120 -3.24 9.65 -4.51
C LEU A 120 -3.75 9.66 -5.96
N GLN A 121 -2.85 9.55 -6.95
CA GLN A 121 -3.11 9.60 -8.39
C GLN A 121 -2.76 8.27 -9.11
N GLY A 122 -2.70 7.16 -8.38
CA GLY A 122 -2.51 5.82 -8.94
C GLY A 122 -1.11 5.23 -8.77
N GLY A 123 -0.17 5.97 -8.17
CA GLY A 123 1.13 5.44 -7.74
C GLY A 123 2.03 4.94 -8.87
N SER A 124 2.85 3.95 -8.54
CA SER A 124 3.79 3.25 -9.41
C SER A 124 3.12 2.39 -10.47
N ASN A 125 3.90 2.03 -11.50
CA ASN A 125 3.47 1.06 -12.51
C ASN A 125 3.17 -0.32 -11.89
N VAL A 126 3.87 -0.70 -10.81
CA VAL A 126 3.59 -1.95 -10.08
C VAL A 126 2.19 -1.91 -9.48
N ARG A 127 1.84 -0.81 -8.77
CA ARG A 127 0.53 -0.67 -8.16
C ARG A 127 -0.59 -0.73 -9.19
N ARG A 128 -0.41 -0.09 -10.35
CA ARG A 128 -1.39 -0.13 -11.46
C ARG A 128 -1.70 -1.55 -11.96
N TYR A 129 -0.69 -2.43 -12.04
CA TYR A 129 -0.96 -3.83 -12.35
C TYR A 129 -1.58 -4.56 -11.18
N TYR A 130 -1.02 -4.38 -9.99
CA TYR A 130 -1.41 -5.16 -8.83
C TYR A 130 -2.81 -4.81 -8.33
N THR A 131 -3.35 -3.62 -8.60
CA THR A 131 -4.75 -3.29 -8.27
C THR A 131 -5.75 -3.68 -9.37
N SER A 132 -5.29 -4.32 -10.45
CA SER A 132 -6.12 -4.70 -11.60
C SER A 132 -6.06 -6.20 -11.89
N THR A 133 -7.21 -6.89 -11.87
CA THR A 133 -7.31 -8.30 -12.27
C THR A 133 -6.79 -8.53 -13.70
N ARG A 134 -7.13 -7.64 -14.63
CA ARG A 134 -6.61 -7.69 -16.02
C ARG A 134 -5.10 -7.44 -16.06
N GLY A 135 -4.60 -6.57 -15.19
CA GLY A 135 -3.17 -6.32 -15.02
C GLY A 135 -2.41 -7.59 -14.61
N LEU A 136 -2.91 -8.33 -13.64
CA LEU A 136 -2.31 -9.59 -13.19
C LEU A 136 -2.36 -10.69 -14.26
N GLN A 137 -3.45 -10.78 -15.03
CA GLN A 137 -3.54 -11.69 -16.18
C GLN A 137 -2.53 -11.34 -17.29
N PHE A 138 -2.37 -10.04 -17.58
CA PHE A 138 -1.36 -9.55 -18.51
C PHE A 138 0.05 -9.93 -18.02
N LEU A 139 0.35 -9.67 -16.75
CA LEU A 139 1.65 -9.97 -16.16
C LEU A 139 1.99 -11.47 -16.20
N PHE A 140 1.02 -12.35 -15.95
CA PHE A 140 1.23 -13.79 -16.13
C PHE A 140 1.57 -14.13 -17.60
N THR A 141 0.85 -13.54 -18.56
CA THR A 141 1.09 -13.77 -19.99
C THR A 141 2.48 -13.27 -20.40
N GLN A 142 2.90 -12.11 -19.90
CA GLN A 142 4.25 -11.55 -20.07
C GLN A 142 5.32 -12.52 -19.57
N TYR A 143 5.14 -12.99 -18.34
CA TYR A 143 6.06 -13.89 -17.66
C TYR A 143 6.28 -15.20 -18.43
N VAL A 144 5.23 -15.83 -18.96
CA VAL A 144 5.36 -17.09 -19.73
C VAL A 144 5.64 -16.89 -21.22
N ARG A 145 5.68 -15.64 -21.70
CA ARG A 145 6.06 -15.28 -23.08
C ARG A 145 7.39 -14.54 -23.14
N ASN A 146 8.30 -14.90 -22.24
CA ASN A 146 9.70 -14.45 -22.25
C ASN A 146 9.90 -12.93 -22.13
N ASN A 147 8.96 -12.23 -21.48
CA ASN A 147 9.06 -10.80 -21.20
C ASN A 147 9.17 -10.59 -19.67
N LEU A 148 10.06 -9.71 -19.20
CA LEU A 148 10.21 -9.38 -17.78
C LEU A 148 10.53 -7.89 -17.58
N TYR A 149 9.67 -7.18 -16.86
CA TYR A 149 9.88 -5.75 -16.61
C TYR A 149 10.26 -5.46 -15.16
N ILE A 150 11.08 -4.43 -14.99
CA ILE A 150 11.53 -3.89 -13.71
C ILE A 150 10.91 -2.50 -13.53
N TYR A 151 10.24 -2.28 -12.39
CA TYR A 151 9.60 -1.01 -12.07
C TYR A 151 9.91 -0.60 -10.62
N PRO A 152 10.23 0.68 -10.35
CA PRO A 152 10.33 1.18 -8.99
C PRO A 152 8.97 1.16 -8.26
N GLU A 153 8.96 0.91 -6.95
CA GLU A 153 7.77 1.08 -6.09
C GLU A 153 7.40 2.55 -5.89
N HIS A 154 8.38 3.44 -6.04
CA HIS A 154 8.27 4.88 -5.82
C HIS A 154 7.98 5.30 -4.37
N ARG A 155 6.72 5.31 -3.95
CA ARG A 155 6.26 5.67 -2.59
C ARG A 155 5.10 4.77 -2.14
N ASP A 156 4.90 3.67 -2.84
CA ASP A 156 3.81 2.72 -2.58
C ASP A 156 4.19 1.65 -1.55
N HIS A 157 5.45 1.66 -1.09
CA HIS A 157 6.00 0.73 -0.11
C HIS A 157 6.96 1.42 0.87
N ASP A 158 6.64 2.66 1.24
CA ASP A 158 7.33 3.45 2.28
C ASP A 158 6.57 3.33 3.61
N PRO A 159 7.22 3.39 4.80
CA PRO A 159 6.55 3.37 6.11
C PRO A 159 5.36 4.33 6.27
N GLY A 160 4.49 4.12 7.25
CA GLY A 160 3.37 5.03 7.55
C GLY A 160 2.02 4.58 6.98
N HIS A 161 1.02 5.46 7.04
CA HIS A 161 -0.37 5.16 6.62
C HIS A 161 -1.00 6.26 5.77
N ASN A 162 -0.68 7.54 6.03
CA ASN A 162 -1.48 8.68 5.58
C ASN A 162 -0.68 9.98 5.33
N GLY A 163 0.41 9.94 4.55
CA GLY A 163 0.94 11.17 3.95
C GLY A 163 2.48 11.30 3.93
N PRO A 164 3.07 12.38 4.51
CA PRO A 164 4.48 12.73 4.28
C PRO A 164 5.47 11.63 4.66
N ASP A 165 5.18 10.87 5.72
CA ASP A 165 6.02 9.77 6.19
C ASP A 165 5.87 8.51 5.34
N GLY A 166 4.84 8.46 4.47
CA GLY A 166 4.49 7.38 3.55
C GLY A 166 3.10 6.79 3.82
N TYR A 167 2.78 5.71 3.11
CA TYR A 167 1.44 5.08 3.10
C TYR A 167 1.48 3.58 3.48
N GLY A 168 2.65 3.07 3.84
CA GLY A 168 2.92 1.67 4.09
C GLY A 168 2.91 0.86 2.81
N ASP A 169 2.69 -0.44 2.94
CA ASP A 169 2.52 -1.33 1.79
C ASP A 169 1.14 -1.17 1.15
N LEU A 170 1.11 -0.62 -0.07
CA LEU A 170 -0.10 -0.44 -0.88
C LEU A 170 -0.31 -1.54 -1.93
N PHE A 171 0.53 -2.56 -1.95
CA PHE A 171 0.41 -3.66 -2.91
C PHE A 171 -0.57 -4.72 -2.40
N PRO A 172 -1.70 -4.98 -3.09
CA PRO A 172 -2.65 -6.00 -2.66
C PRO A 172 -2.17 -7.44 -2.89
N THR A 173 -1.07 -7.62 -3.62
CA THR A 173 -0.50 -8.94 -3.93
C THR A 173 1.00 -8.86 -4.11
N ASN A 174 1.67 -10.01 -3.98
CA ASN A 174 3.02 -10.25 -4.42
C ASN A 174 2.99 -11.21 -5.62
N THR A 175 3.94 -11.10 -6.56
CA THR A 175 3.97 -11.93 -7.77
C THR A 175 5.40 -12.24 -8.21
N PRO A 176 5.63 -13.29 -9.02
CA PRO A 176 6.89 -13.54 -9.69
C PRO A 176 6.94 -12.90 -11.09
N TYR A 177 5.99 -12.04 -11.47
CA TYR A 177 5.82 -11.64 -12.88
C TYR A 177 6.64 -10.42 -13.30
N LEU A 178 7.13 -9.66 -12.33
CA LEU A 178 7.95 -8.48 -12.50
C LEU A 178 8.98 -8.39 -11.37
N ILE A 179 9.92 -7.46 -11.49
CA ILE A 179 10.81 -7.07 -10.38
C ILE A 179 10.41 -5.66 -9.95
N CYS A 180 10.11 -5.50 -8.66
CA CYS A 180 9.83 -4.20 -8.08
C CYS A 180 11.06 -3.71 -7.30
N SER A 181 11.64 -2.57 -7.67
CA SER A 181 12.82 -2.00 -6.99
C SER A 181 12.42 -0.99 -5.91
N GLN A 182 13.13 -0.99 -4.78
CA GLN A 182 12.91 0.00 -3.70
C GLN A 182 13.44 1.37 -4.15
N GLY A 183 12.60 2.40 -4.05
CA GLY A 183 12.94 3.76 -4.44
C GLY A 183 12.31 4.19 -5.78
N SER A 184 12.94 5.17 -6.43
CA SER A 184 12.39 5.87 -7.61
C SER A 184 13.29 5.70 -8.86
N SER A 185 13.27 6.63 -9.81
CA SER A 185 14.12 6.61 -11.00
C SER A 185 15.58 6.29 -10.68
N GLY A 186 16.14 5.27 -11.33
CA GLY A 186 17.51 4.82 -11.14
C GLY A 186 17.67 3.67 -10.14
N SER A 187 16.69 3.43 -9.26
CA SER A 187 16.70 2.28 -8.34
C SER A 187 16.60 0.93 -9.04
N ASP A 188 16.07 0.92 -10.25
CA ASP A 188 15.93 -0.22 -11.16
C ASP A 188 17.26 -0.66 -11.79
N GLN A 189 18.27 0.22 -11.80
CA GLN A 189 19.53 0.02 -12.51
C GLN A 189 20.33 -1.23 -12.08
N PRO A 190 20.46 -1.58 -10.80
CA PRO A 190 21.16 -2.81 -10.40
C PRO A 190 20.56 -4.07 -11.03
N PHE A 191 19.22 -4.15 -11.10
CA PHE A 191 18.50 -5.26 -11.72
C PHE A 191 18.66 -5.22 -13.24
N MET A 192 18.47 -4.04 -13.84
CA MET A 192 18.61 -3.82 -15.29
C MET A 192 20.00 -4.18 -15.82
N ARG A 193 21.06 -3.93 -15.05
CA ARG A 193 22.44 -4.31 -15.42
C ARG A 193 22.69 -5.82 -15.33
N ALA A 194 22.07 -6.52 -14.38
CA ALA A 194 22.28 -7.95 -14.18
C ALA A 194 21.55 -8.80 -15.25
N MET A 195 20.34 -8.39 -15.67
CA MET A 195 19.52 -9.17 -16.62
C MET A 195 20.23 -9.60 -17.92
N PRO A 196 20.88 -8.70 -18.70
CA PRO A 196 21.52 -9.10 -19.95
C PRO A 196 22.66 -10.09 -19.72
N PHE A 197 23.43 -9.95 -18.63
CA PHE A 197 24.49 -10.91 -18.29
C PHE A 197 23.93 -12.31 -17.98
N VAL A 198 22.85 -12.39 -17.21
CA VAL A 198 22.19 -13.68 -16.90
C VAL A 198 21.64 -14.32 -18.17
N LEU A 199 20.96 -13.54 -19.00
CA LEU A 199 20.42 -14.02 -20.28
C LEU A 199 21.53 -14.51 -21.22
N ALA A 200 22.70 -13.88 -21.21
CA ALA A 200 23.87 -14.28 -22.00
C ALA A 200 24.54 -15.55 -21.48
N ALA A 201 24.52 -15.76 -20.16
CA ALA A 201 25.26 -16.83 -19.48
C ALA A 201 24.66 -18.23 -19.67
N PHE A 202 23.34 -18.34 -19.90
CA PHE A 202 22.72 -19.63 -20.19
C PHE A 202 23.44 -20.37 -21.32
N ARG A 203 23.47 -21.70 -21.24
CA ARG A 203 23.95 -22.51 -22.35
C ARG A 203 23.04 -22.34 -23.58
N PRO A 204 23.56 -22.27 -24.82
CA PRO A 204 22.76 -21.98 -26.02
C PRO A 204 21.52 -22.88 -26.15
N GLU A 205 21.70 -24.18 -25.99
CA GLU A 205 20.64 -25.19 -26.09
C GLU A 205 19.61 -25.06 -24.97
N VAL A 206 20.05 -24.65 -23.77
CA VAL A 206 19.20 -24.45 -22.60
C VAL A 206 18.35 -23.20 -22.77
N LYS A 207 18.96 -22.06 -23.14
CA LYS A 207 18.22 -20.82 -23.39
C LYS A 207 17.16 -21.02 -24.47
N LYS A 208 17.52 -21.68 -25.58
CA LYS A 208 16.58 -22.02 -26.65
C LYS A 208 15.38 -22.82 -26.10
N LYS A 209 15.65 -23.88 -25.33
CA LYS A 209 14.57 -24.71 -24.76
C LYS A 209 13.70 -23.93 -23.78
N LEU A 210 14.29 -23.09 -22.95
CA LEU A 210 13.58 -22.22 -22.02
C LEU A 210 12.66 -21.22 -22.75
N VAL A 211 13.12 -20.62 -23.86
CA VAL A 211 12.34 -19.71 -24.70
C VAL A 211 11.15 -20.42 -25.35
N GLU A 212 11.39 -21.57 -26.00
CA GLU A 212 10.35 -22.35 -26.69
C GLU A 212 9.23 -22.82 -25.76
N THR A 213 9.52 -22.94 -24.47
CA THR A 213 8.63 -23.55 -23.48
C THR A 213 8.04 -22.53 -22.50
N GLY A 214 8.40 -21.24 -22.66
CA GLY A 214 7.93 -20.16 -21.79
C GLY A 214 8.53 -20.20 -20.38
N LEU A 215 9.64 -20.90 -20.18
CA LEU A 215 10.30 -21.10 -18.88
C LEU A 215 11.50 -20.17 -18.64
N LEU A 216 11.87 -19.32 -19.62
CA LEU A 216 13.02 -18.43 -19.48
C LEU A 216 12.87 -17.45 -18.31
N MET A 217 11.82 -16.62 -18.31
CA MET A 217 11.63 -15.64 -17.23
C MET A 217 11.29 -16.27 -15.87
N PRO A 218 10.56 -17.40 -15.80
CA PRO A 218 10.48 -18.19 -14.58
C PRO A 218 11.83 -18.63 -14.03
N THR A 219 12.72 -19.11 -14.90
CA THR A 219 14.07 -19.52 -14.50
C THR A 219 14.91 -18.33 -14.05
N VAL A 220 14.83 -17.19 -14.75
CA VAL A 220 15.51 -15.95 -14.35
C VAL A 220 15.03 -15.48 -12.97
N GLN A 221 13.72 -15.53 -12.69
CA GLN A 221 13.17 -15.17 -11.38
C GLN A 221 13.63 -16.12 -10.26
N MET A 222 13.75 -17.41 -10.55
CA MET A 222 14.32 -18.38 -9.61
C MET A 222 15.75 -17.99 -9.25
N ILE A 223 16.60 -17.81 -10.26
CA ILE A 223 18.02 -17.46 -10.12
C ILE A 223 18.17 -16.15 -9.34
N PHE A 224 17.45 -15.10 -9.75
CA PHE A 224 17.49 -13.80 -9.08
C PHE A 224 17.18 -13.93 -7.59
N ARG A 225 16.12 -14.65 -7.24
CA ARG A 225 15.67 -14.77 -5.84
C ARG A 225 16.60 -15.63 -5.00
N SER A 226 17.23 -16.67 -5.57
CA SER A 226 18.16 -17.57 -4.86
C SER A 226 19.58 -17.00 -4.70
N CYS A 227 19.96 -16.06 -5.55
CA CYS A 227 21.35 -15.58 -5.61
C CYS A 227 21.60 -14.30 -4.81
N ASN A 228 20.57 -13.64 -4.28
CA ASN A 228 20.74 -12.37 -3.59
C ASN A 228 21.73 -12.42 -2.40
N LYS A 229 22.56 -11.38 -2.28
CA LYS A 229 23.67 -11.25 -1.31
C LYS A 229 23.22 -11.27 0.14
N HIS A 230 22.00 -10.81 0.43
CA HIS A 230 21.50 -10.79 1.80
C HIS A 230 21.10 -12.19 2.28
N LEU A 231 20.96 -13.18 1.39
CA LEU A 231 20.68 -14.56 1.77
C LEU A 231 21.96 -15.24 2.26
N SER A 232 21.96 -15.68 3.51
CA SER A 232 23.14 -16.25 4.16
C SER A 232 23.18 -17.78 4.05
N ARG A 233 22.04 -18.42 3.77
CA ARG A 233 21.90 -19.88 3.68
C ARG A 233 20.80 -20.30 2.70
N PRO A 234 20.88 -21.50 2.08
CA PRO A 234 19.90 -21.95 1.09
C PRO A 234 18.45 -21.99 1.60
N GLU A 235 18.23 -22.30 2.88
CA GLU A 235 16.88 -22.42 3.46
C GLU A 235 16.13 -21.09 3.50
N GLU A 236 16.85 -19.96 3.46
CA GLU A 236 16.24 -18.63 3.42
C GLU A 236 15.49 -18.37 2.12
N TYR A 237 15.72 -19.19 1.08
CA TYR A 237 14.88 -19.23 -0.11
C TYR A 237 13.41 -19.46 0.24
N PHE A 238 13.09 -20.24 1.28
CA PHE A 238 11.69 -20.52 1.63
C PHE A 238 11.08 -19.50 2.61
N THR A 239 11.63 -18.29 2.69
CA THR A 239 11.21 -17.24 3.62
C THR A 239 10.87 -15.96 2.88
N GLY A 240 10.17 -15.04 3.55
CA GLY A 240 9.90 -13.70 3.02
C GLY A 240 11.16 -12.91 2.63
N LYS A 241 12.33 -13.29 3.16
CA LYS A 241 13.62 -12.64 2.86
C LYS A 241 14.03 -12.79 1.39
N ALA A 242 13.85 -13.97 0.79
CA ALA A 242 14.10 -14.20 -0.63
C ALA A 242 12.93 -13.76 -1.53
N HIS A 243 11.76 -13.55 -0.92
CA HIS A 243 10.51 -13.24 -1.60
C HIS A 243 9.82 -11.96 -1.15
N PRO A 244 10.55 -10.84 -0.97
CA PRO A 244 9.92 -9.58 -0.65
C PRO A 244 9.09 -9.10 -1.86
N THR A 245 8.18 -8.18 -1.61
CA THR A 245 7.40 -7.52 -2.67
C THR A 245 8.25 -6.52 -3.43
N VAL A 246 9.18 -5.87 -2.72
CA VAL A 246 10.11 -4.87 -3.24
C VAL A 246 11.54 -5.29 -2.89
N PHE A 247 12.43 -5.17 -3.86
CA PHE A 247 13.82 -5.59 -3.76
C PHE A 247 14.77 -4.40 -3.64
N GLU A 248 15.76 -4.54 -2.76
CA GLU A 248 16.88 -3.60 -2.69
C GLU A 248 17.92 -3.92 -3.76
N GLY A 249 18.33 -2.89 -4.50
CA GLY A 249 19.35 -3.05 -5.55
C GLY A 249 20.71 -3.52 -5.01
N ALA A 250 21.02 -3.22 -3.74
CA ALA A 250 22.24 -3.65 -3.07
C ALA A 250 22.33 -5.18 -2.88
N TRP A 251 21.21 -5.89 -2.96
CA TRP A 251 21.17 -7.34 -2.80
C TRP A 251 21.57 -8.11 -4.07
N VAL A 252 21.62 -7.45 -5.23
CA VAL A 252 21.92 -8.11 -6.51
C VAL A 252 23.34 -8.69 -6.51
N ASP A 253 23.45 -9.99 -6.77
CA ASP A 253 24.70 -10.71 -7.00
C ASP A 253 24.76 -11.21 -8.45
N ASP A 254 25.17 -10.32 -9.36
CA ASP A 254 25.25 -10.62 -10.78
C ASP A 254 26.22 -11.79 -11.07
N LEU A 255 27.33 -11.89 -10.34
CA LEU A 255 28.28 -13.00 -10.45
C LEU A 255 27.64 -14.35 -10.13
N LYS A 256 26.98 -14.46 -8.97
CA LYS A 256 26.31 -15.71 -8.58
C LYS A 256 25.14 -16.05 -9.51
N MET A 257 24.44 -15.02 -10.02
CA MET A 257 23.37 -15.20 -10.99
C MET A 257 23.87 -15.76 -12.33
N VAL A 258 24.96 -15.23 -12.90
CA VAL A 258 25.50 -15.76 -14.17
C VAL A 258 26.08 -17.16 -14.02
N GLN A 259 26.70 -17.47 -12.89
CA GLN A 259 27.21 -18.81 -12.59
C GLN A 259 26.08 -19.83 -12.56
N MET A 260 25.01 -19.55 -11.78
CA MET A 260 23.85 -20.44 -11.71
C MET A 260 23.14 -20.60 -13.07
N ALA A 261 23.01 -19.53 -13.86
CA ALA A 261 22.42 -19.61 -15.19
C ALA A 261 23.21 -20.54 -16.12
N HIS A 262 24.55 -20.49 -16.06
CA HIS A 262 25.43 -21.32 -16.87
C HIS A 262 25.46 -22.79 -16.42
N GLU A 263 25.29 -23.06 -15.12
CA GLU A 263 25.23 -24.41 -14.55
C GLU A 263 24.00 -25.22 -14.98
N ILE A 264 22.90 -24.54 -15.33
CA ILE A 264 21.67 -25.23 -15.76
C ILE A 264 21.93 -25.95 -17.08
N THR A 265 21.59 -27.24 -17.11
CA THR A 265 21.65 -28.10 -18.29
C THR A 265 20.25 -28.44 -18.79
N LEU A 266 20.14 -29.04 -19.98
CA LEU A 266 18.85 -29.51 -20.51
C LEU A 266 18.15 -30.50 -19.56
N GLN A 267 18.90 -31.29 -18.79
CA GLN A 267 18.36 -32.32 -17.88
C GLN A 267 17.98 -31.75 -16.50
N THR A 268 18.35 -30.50 -16.23
CA THR A 268 18.17 -29.85 -14.93
C THR A 268 17.45 -28.51 -15.07
N ILE A 269 16.65 -28.33 -16.12
CA ILE A 269 15.78 -27.15 -16.24
C ILE A 269 14.88 -27.08 -14.99
N PRO A 270 14.78 -25.92 -14.31
CA PRO A 270 13.94 -25.80 -13.12
C PRO A 270 12.46 -26.07 -13.41
N PRO A 271 11.72 -26.67 -12.46
CA PRO A 271 10.29 -26.93 -12.63
C PRO A 271 9.47 -25.63 -12.54
N PHE A 272 8.21 -25.69 -13.00
CA PHE A 272 7.26 -24.59 -12.90
C PHE A 272 6.16 -24.91 -11.89
N ALA A 273 6.12 -24.14 -10.80
CA ALA A 273 5.05 -24.24 -9.82
C ALA A 273 3.76 -23.62 -10.37
N GLN A 274 2.68 -24.39 -10.32
CA GLN A 274 1.34 -23.92 -10.64
C GLN A 274 0.37 -24.30 -9.53
N MET A 275 -0.66 -23.48 -9.35
CA MET A 275 -1.73 -23.75 -8.41
C MET A 275 -3.09 -23.34 -8.97
N ARG A 276 -4.15 -23.97 -8.45
CA ARG A 276 -5.53 -23.59 -8.68
C ARG A 276 -6.35 -23.78 -7.41
N VAL A 277 -7.34 -22.92 -7.22
CA VAL A 277 -8.33 -23.10 -6.15
C VAL A 277 -9.26 -24.24 -6.52
N VAL A 278 -9.41 -25.20 -5.63
CA VAL A 278 -10.36 -26.32 -5.74
C VAL A 278 -11.66 -25.96 -5.03
N GLU A 279 -11.55 -25.36 -3.85
CA GLU A 279 -12.67 -24.98 -3.01
C GLU A 279 -12.28 -23.76 -2.17
N GLU A 280 -13.21 -22.85 -1.91
CA GLU A 280 -12.97 -21.71 -1.01
C GLU A 280 -14.26 -21.23 -0.37
N ASP A 281 -14.15 -20.64 0.81
CA ASP A 281 -15.24 -19.87 1.40
C ASP A 281 -15.61 -18.71 0.46
N THR A 282 -16.90 -18.44 0.33
CA THR A 282 -17.42 -17.37 -0.53
C THR A 282 -18.15 -16.32 0.29
N ALA A 283 -18.21 -15.10 -0.24
CA ALA A 283 -18.86 -13.97 0.39
C ALA A 283 -19.82 -13.27 -0.58
N VAL A 284 -20.91 -12.74 -0.04
CA VAL A 284 -21.95 -12.04 -0.81
C VAL A 284 -21.91 -10.54 -0.50
N ASN A 285 -21.79 -9.72 -1.55
CA ASN A 285 -21.86 -8.26 -1.41
C ASN A 285 -23.26 -7.84 -0.93
N GLY A 286 -23.32 -6.92 0.02
CA GLY A 286 -24.55 -6.49 0.70
C GLY A 286 -24.90 -7.31 1.94
N ARG A 287 -24.30 -8.50 2.11
CA ARG A 287 -24.52 -9.38 3.26
C ARG A 287 -23.27 -9.55 4.12
N ASP A 288 -22.17 -9.93 3.47
CA ASP A 288 -20.92 -10.27 4.15
C ASP A 288 -19.85 -9.19 3.99
N PHE A 289 -19.96 -8.34 2.96
CA PHE A 289 -19.14 -7.14 2.73
C PHE A 289 -19.95 -6.08 1.97
N PHE A 290 -19.42 -4.85 1.88
CA PHE A 290 -20.17 -3.71 1.35
C PHE A 290 -19.34 -2.90 0.36
N GLU A 291 -19.65 -3.04 -0.92
CA GLU A 291 -18.99 -2.38 -2.04
C GLU A 291 -20.00 -2.06 -3.16
N PRO A 292 -19.64 -1.21 -4.16
CA PRO A 292 -20.44 -1.08 -5.36
C PRO A 292 -20.71 -2.43 -6.05
N ALA A 293 -21.80 -2.48 -6.82
CA ALA A 293 -22.18 -3.68 -7.56
C ALA A 293 -21.03 -4.22 -8.44
N GLY A 294 -20.88 -5.55 -8.47
CA GLY A 294 -19.82 -6.24 -9.23
C GLY A 294 -18.51 -6.45 -8.48
N ALA A 295 -18.32 -5.83 -7.32
CA ALA A 295 -17.15 -6.10 -6.48
C ALA A 295 -17.14 -7.54 -5.93
N THR A 296 -15.95 -8.13 -5.86
CA THR A 296 -15.69 -9.50 -5.37
C THR A 296 -14.42 -9.52 -4.51
N GLU A 297 -14.22 -10.60 -3.76
CA GLU A 297 -12.96 -10.91 -3.08
C GLU A 297 -11.92 -11.54 -4.03
N LYS A 298 -12.34 -12.12 -5.16
CA LYS A 298 -11.43 -12.74 -6.14
C LYS A 298 -10.68 -11.69 -6.94
N HIS A 299 -9.40 -11.51 -6.62
CA HIS A 299 -8.56 -10.50 -7.25
C HIS A 299 -7.76 -11.06 -8.43
N ALA A 300 -7.19 -12.26 -8.27
CA ALA A 300 -6.55 -13.01 -9.35
C ALA A 300 -6.64 -14.52 -9.12
N ASP A 301 -6.74 -15.26 -10.22
CA ASP A 301 -6.64 -16.72 -10.31
C ASP A 301 -5.80 -17.06 -11.56
N THR A 302 -4.53 -16.67 -11.57
CA THR A 302 -3.56 -17.08 -12.60
C THR A 302 -2.83 -18.35 -12.15
N PRO A 303 -2.23 -19.13 -13.07
CA PRO A 303 -1.56 -20.38 -12.68
C PRO A 303 -0.47 -20.24 -11.62
N ALA A 304 0.21 -19.09 -11.50
CA ALA A 304 1.25 -18.87 -10.49
C ALA A 304 0.89 -17.84 -9.41
N VAL A 305 -0.31 -17.24 -9.46
CA VAL A 305 -0.79 -16.28 -8.44
C VAL A 305 -2.29 -16.46 -8.20
N VAL A 306 -2.64 -16.79 -6.97
CA VAL A 306 -4.01 -16.68 -6.44
C VAL A 306 -4.02 -15.51 -5.47
N ALA A 307 -4.84 -14.49 -5.72
CA ALA A 307 -4.91 -13.30 -4.88
C ALA A 307 -6.36 -13.03 -4.44
N ARG A 308 -6.53 -12.67 -3.16
CA ARG A 308 -7.82 -12.33 -2.56
C ARG A 308 -7.75 -11.00 -1.83
N ILE A 309 -8.78 -10.17 -2.02
CA ILE A 309 -9.03 -9.02 -1.14
C ILE A 309 -10.02 -9.48 -0.07
N TRP A 310 -9.63 -9.44 1.20
CA TRP A 310 -10.45 -9.91 2.32
C TRP A 310 -11.46 -8.84 2.75
N ARG A 311 -12.56 -8.76 2.01
CA ARG A 311 -13.63 -7.77 2.22
C ARG A 311 -14.63 -8.21 3.26
N SER A 312 -14.94 -9.50 3.27
CA SER A 312 -16.02 -9.98 4.11
C SER A 312 -15.62 -10.01 5.56
N VAL A 313 -16.62 -9.73 6.38
CA VAL A 313 -16.48 -9.52 7.81
C VAL A 313 -16.12 -10.79 8.55
N GLU A 314 -16.28 -11.98 7.94
CA GLU A 314 -15.90 -13.24 8.54
C GLU A 314 -14.41 -13.26 8.93
N GLY A 315 -14.13 -13.59 10.19
CA GLY A 315 -12.78 -13.56 10.76
C GLY A 315 -11.89 -14.73 10.36
N ARG A 316 -12.46 -15.70 9.64
CA ARG A 316 -11.80 -16.91 9.18
C ARG A 316 -12.06 -17.13 7.70
N ARG A 317 -11.04 -17.62 6.99
CA ARG A 317 -11.11 -18.08 5.60
C ARG A 317 -10.53 -19.46 5.47
N ARG A 318 -11.20 -20.31 4.69
CA ARG A 318 -10.74 -21.63 4.28
C ARG A 318 -10.64 -21.68 2.75
N MET A 319 -9.56 -22.29 2.28
CA MET A 319 -9.32 -22.53 0.86
C MET A 319 -8.61 -23.88 0.69
N VAL A 320 -9.04 -24.69 -0.28
CA VAL A 320 -8.33 -25.88 -0.75
C VAL A 320 -7.69 -25.53 -2.08
N VAL A 321 -6.37 -25.76 -2.18
CA VAL A 321 -5.57 -25.43 -3.35
C VAL A 321 -4.87 -26.70 -3.84
N SER A 322 -4.92 -26.94 -5.15
CA SER A 322 -4.20 -28.01 -5.82
C SER A 322 -3.02 -27.42 -6.61
N ALA A 323 -1.85 -28.01 -6.42
CA ALA A 323 -0.59 -27.73 -7.11
C ALA A 323 -0.19 -28.83 -8.09
N GLU A 324 -1.10 -29.77 -8.38
CA GLU A 324 -0.84 -30.95 -9.23
C GLU A 324 -0.55 -30.59 -10.69
N ALA A 325 -0.96 -29.40 -11.13
CA ALA A 325 -0.65 -28.89 -12.46
C ALA A 325 0.81 -28.41 -12.59
N SER A 326 1.57 -28.35 -11.50
CA SER A 326 3.01 -28.06 -11.53
C SER A 326 3.73 -29.13 -12.37
N PHE A 327 4.75 -28.72 -13.12
CA PHE A 327 5.41 -29.64 -14.05
C PHE A 327 6.92 -29.41 -14.13
N ASP A 328 7.63 -30.49 -14.49
CA ASP A 328 8.98 -30.46 -15.03
C ASP A 328 8.90 -30.87 -16.50
N ILE A 329 9.55 -30.11 -17.37
CA ILE A 329 9.62 -30.41 -18.81
C ILE A 329 10.32 -31.73 -19.13
N ASN A 330 11.26 -32.14 -18.27
CA ASN A 330 11.95 -33.43 -18.32
C ASN A 330 11.18 -34.54 -17.61
N LYS A 331 9.98 -34.25 -17.10
CA LYS A 331 9.09 -35.20 -16.41
C LYS A 331 9.74 -35.89 -15.20
N ARG A 332 10.69 -35.21 -14.55
CA ARG A 332 11.28 -35.72 -13.30
C ARG A 332 10.21 -35.70 -12.20
N PRO A 333 10.27 -36.64 -11.23
CA PRO A 333 9.40 -36.61 -10.07
C PRO A 333 9.50 -35.28 -9.32
N LEU A 334 8.36 -34.78 -8.85
CA LEU A 334 8.26 -33.50 -8.17
C LEU A 334 8.00 -33.69 -6.68
N THR A 335 8.51 -32.75 -5.86
CA THR A 335 8.14 -32.60 -4.45
C THR A 335 7.66 -31.18 -4.19
N TRP A 336 6.68 -31.01 -3.31
CA TRP A 336 6.05 -29.72 -3.02
C TRP A 336 6.42 -29.20 -1.64
N ARG A 337 6.58 -27.88 -1.53
CA ARG A 337 6.78 -27.18 -0.27
C ARG A 337 5.92 -25.93 -0.23
N TRP A 338 5.17 -25.77 0.85
CA TRP A 338 4.39 -24.57 1.15
C TRP A 338 5.05 -23.81 2.30
N ALA A 339 5.17 -22.50 2.18
CA ALA A 339 5.79 -21.67 3.21
C ALA A 339 5.04 -20.35 3.41
N VAL A 340 4.90 -19.92 4.67
CA VAL A 340 4.43 -18.57 4.99
C VAL A 340 5.58 -17.61 4.75
N LEU A 341 5.40 -16.68 3.82
CA LEU A 341 6.40 -15.68 3.43
C LEU A 341 6.15 -14.32 4.11
N ARG A 342 4.88 -14.00 4.38
CA ARG A 342 4.45 -12.81 5.12
C ARG A 342 3.14 -13.12 5.86
N GLY A 343 2.96 -12.52 7.04
CA GLY A 343 1.79 -12.72 7.89
C GLY A 343 2.17 -13.24 9.26
N ASP A 344 1.17 -13.51 10.09
CA ASP A 344 1.31 -14.10 11.42
C ASP A 344 1.17 -15.63 11.29
N PRO A 345 2.26 -16.41 11.42
CA PRO A 345 2.19 -17.85 11.28
C PRO A 345 1.24 -18.51 12.28
N SER A 346 1.00 -17.90 13.45
CA SER A 346 0.06 -18.43 14.45
C SER A 346 -1.41 -18.35 14.01
N ARG A 347 -1.70 -17.55 12.97
CA ARG A 347 -3.04 -17.36 12.38
C ARG A 347 -3.22 -18.08 11.05
N ILE A 348 -2.24 -18.87 10.62
CA ILE A 348 -2.21 -19.56 9.33
C ILE A 348 -1.97 -21.05 9.57
N THR A 349 -2.88 -21.89 9.09
CA THR A 349 -2.72 -23.33 9.11
C THR A 349 -2.70 -23.85 7.68
N ILE A 350 -1.70 -24.67 7.35
CA ILE A 350 -1.56 -25.34 6.05
C ILE A 350 -1.56 -26.85 6.33
N THR A 351 -2.57 -27.55 5.83
CA THR A 351 -2.77 -28.98 6.07
C THR A 351 -2.72 -29.73 4.74
N ALA A 352 -1.78 -30.65 4.57
CA ALA A 352 -1.74 -31.52 3.41
C ALA A 352 -2.99 -32.41 3.33
N LYS A 353 -3.58 -32.52 2.15
CA LYS A 353 -4.75 -33.37 1.87
C LYS A 353 -4.39 -34.66 1.14
N ASN A 354 -3.10 -34.83 0.81
CA ASN A 354 -2.50 -36.03 0.24
C ASN A 354 -1.04 -36.19 0.72
N PRO A 355 -0.44 -37.40 0.63
CA PRO A 355 0.92 -37.66 1.13
C PRO A 355 2.01 -36.76 0.53
N GLU A 356 1.85 -36.35 -0.73
CA GLU A 356 2.83 -35.53 -1.46
C GLU A 356 2.73 -34.04 -1.12
N ALA A 357 1.68 -33.63 -0.37
CA ALA A 357 1.33 -32.24 -0.11
C ALA A 357 1.15 -31.38 -1.38
N SER A 358 0.82 -32.02 -2.51
CA SER A 358 0.45 -31.31 -3.75
C SER A 358 -0.96 -30.71 -3.67
N ILE A 359 -1.80 -31.15 -2.73
CA ILE A 359 -3.08 -30.53 -2.39
C ILE A 359 -3.04 -30.13 -0.92
N VAL A 360 -3.37 -28.87 -0.62
CA VAL A 360 -3.41 -28.36 0.75
C VAL A 360 -4.72 -27.66 1.05
N GLU A 361 -5.16 -27.78 2.30
CA GLU A 361 -6.15 -26.90 2.90
C GLU A 361 -5.44 -25.80 3.68
N ILE A 362 -5.82 -24.57 3.41
CA ILE A 362 -5.28 -23.37 4.02
C ILE A 362 -6.40 -22.70 4.80
N VAL A 363 -6.18 -22.50 6.09
CA VAL A 363 -7.08 -21.77 6.98
C VAL A 363 -6.36 -20.55 7.50
N LEU A 364 -6.96 -19.38 7.30
CA LEU A 364 -6.45 -18.10 7.77
C LEU A 364 -7.41 -17.46 8.77
N ARG A 365 -6.87 -16.72 9.72
CA ARG A 365 -7.61 -15.70 10.48
C ARG A 365 -7.26 -14.30 9.99
N TYR A 366 -8.16 -13.34 10.16
CA TYR A 366 -7.95 -11.97 9.67
C TYR A 366 -6.64 -11.35 10.19
N HIS A 367 -5.97 -10.60 9.31
CA HIS A 367 -4.71 -9.92 9.61
C HIS A 367 -4.91 -8.41 9.56
N GLU A 368 -4.68 -7.78 10.71
CA GLU A 368 -4.49 -6.34 10.76
C GLU A 368 -3.11 -5.97 10.23
N ARG A 369 -2.92 -4.70 9.89
CA ARG A 369 -1.61 -4.18 9.51
C ARG A 369 -0.61 -4.38 10.64
N ARG A 370 0.58 -4.86 10.29
CA ARG A 370 1.67 -5.20 11.21
C ARG A 370 3.03 -5.11 10.52
N PRO A 371 4.16 -5.03 11.25
CA PRO A 371 5.49 -5.03 10.66
C PRO A 371 5.71 -6.19 9.69
N VAL A 372 6.31 -5.93 8.52
CA VAL A 372 6.57 -6.96 7.49
C VAL A 372 7.62 -7.99 7.94
N ALA A 373 8.44 -7.61 8.90
CA ALA A 373 9.42 -8.42 9.61
C ALA A 373 9.62 -7.81 11.01
N GLU A 374 10.16 -8.60 11.94
CA GLU A 374 10.50 -8.11 13.28
C GLU A 374 11.42 -6.88 13.20
N GLY A 375 11.06 -5.81 13.92
CA GLY A 375 11.80 -4.55 13.93
C GLY A 375 11.66 -3.69 12.68
N SER A 376 10.91 -4.11 11.65
CA SER A 376 10.70 -3.29 10.45
C SER A 376 9.78 -2.10 10.73
N PRO A 377 10.12 -0.88 10.30
CA PRO A 377 9.21 0.26 10.35
C PRO A 377 8.12 0.19 9.28
N LEU A 378 8.30 -0.66 8.27
CA LEU A 378 7.30 -0.89 7.24
C LEU A 378 6.29 -1.92 7.74
N GLU A 379 5.01 -1.57 7.58
CA GLU A 379 3.91 -2.44 7.92
C GLU A 379 3.07 -2.84 6.69
N SER A 380 2.45 -4.00 6.78
CA SER A 380 1.55 -4.55 5.77
C SER A 380 0.41 -5.31 6.44
N ASN A 381 -0.76 -5.25 5.83
CA ASN A 381 -1.96 -6.03 6.13
C ASN A 381 -2.15 -7.17 5.11
N ARG A 382 -1.07 -7.58 4.43
CA ARG A 382 -1.05 -8.68 3.47
C ARG A 382 -0.44 -9.95 4.06
N VAL A 383 -1.04 -11.08 3.73
CA VAL A 383 -0.47 -12.42 3.91
C VAL A 383 0.05 -12.92 2.56
N ASP A 384 1.27 -13.46 2.55
CA ASP A 384 1.86 -14.11 1.38
C ASP A 384 2.23 -15.55 1.75
N ILE A 385 1.73 -16.53 1.00
CA ILE A 385 2.10 -17.95 1.10
C ILE A 385 2.74 -18.36 -0.23
N GLY A 386 3.94 -18.94 -0.15
CA GLY A 386 4.69 -19.43 -1.30
C GLY A 386 4.51 -20.93 -1.50
N LEU A 387 4.28 -21.34 -2.75
CA LEU A 387 4.40 -22.70 -3.25
C LEU A 387 5.70 -22.85 -4.01
N PHE A 388 6.47 -23.86 -3.65
CA PHE A 388 7.74 -24.23 -4.27
C PHE A 388 7.70 -25.69 -4.68
N VAL A 389 8.22 -25.98 -5.87
CA VAL A 389 8.27 -27.33 -6.41
C VAL A 389 9.71 -27.68 -6.76
N ASN A 390 10.16 -28.88 -6.42
CA ASN A 390 11.53 -29.35 -6.70
C ASN A 390 11.49 -30.57 -7.60
N ASN A 391 12.39 -30.62 -8.59
CA ASN A 391 12.57 -31.79 -9.47
C ASN A 391 13.78 -32.68 -9.09
N GLY A 392 14.37 -32.44 -7.93
CA GLY A 392 15.60 -33.05 -7.44
C GLY A 392 16.89 -32.34 -7.89
N ALA A 393 16.81 -31.30 -8.72
CA ALA A 393 17.97 -30.47 -9.10
C ALA A 393 17.79 -29.01 -8.68
N TYR A 394 16.65 -28.41 -9.02
CA TYR A 394 16.33 -27.02 -8.65
C TYR A 394 14.93 -26.92 -8.07
N TRP A 395 14.78 -25.95 -7.17
CA TRP A 395 13.48 -25.44 -6.79
C TRP A 395 12.95 -24.50 -7.88
N SER A 396 11.64 -24.47 -8.07
CA SER A 396 10.94 -23.52 -8.93
C SER A 396 11.06 -22.10 -8.36
N PRO A 397 10.82 -21.05 -9.18
CA PRO A 397 10.37 -19.78 -8.60
C PRO A 397 9.08 -20.00 -7.79
N PRO A 398 8.76 -19.12 -6.82
CA PRO A 398 7.52 -19.24 -6.06
C PRO A 398 6.30 -19.03 -6.96
N ALA A 399 5.26 -19.83 -6.73
CA ALA A 399 3.90 -19.40 -7.00
C ALA A 399 3.31 -18.82 -5.70
N PHE A 400 2.47 -17.78 -5.78
CA PHE A 400 1.97 -17.06 -4.60
C PHE A 400 0.48 -17.27 -4.37
N LEU A 401 0.10 -17.46 -3.12
CA LEU A 401 -1.25 -17.27 -2.61
C LEU A 401 -1.25 -16.06 -1.68
N THR A 402 -2.05 -15.03 -1.97
CA THR A 402 -2.06 -13.78 -1.21
C THR A 402 -3.46 -13.40 -0.71
N PHE A 403 -3.50 -12.82 0.50
CA PHE A 403 -4.70 -12.24 1.08
C PHE A 403 -4.40 -10.83 1.57
N PHE A 404 -5.19 -9.84 1.13
CA PHE A 404 -5.02 -8.44 1.51
C PHE A 404 -6.19 -7.96 2.38
N GLY A 405 -5.90 -7.54 3.60
CA GLY A 405 -6.88 -6.87 4.47
C GLY A 405 -7.20 -5.45 4.01
N ILE A 406 -8.06 -4.75 4.74
CA ILE A 406 -8.46 -3.36 4.42
C ILE A 406 -8.08 -2.48 5.62
N ASP A 407 -7.05 -1.66 5.47
CA ASP A 407 -6.47 -0.92 6.61
C ASP A 407 -7.37 0.21 7.13
N SER A 408 -8.34 0.65 6.34
CA SER A 408 -9.40 1.58 6.75
C SER A 408 -10.54 0.91 7.51
N GLU A 409 -10.43 -0.39 7.80
CA GLU A 409 -11.36 -1.14 8.64
C GLU A 409 -10.70 -1.56 9.95
N CYS A 410 -11.44 -1.45 11.03
CA CYS A 410 -11.07 -1.95 12.35
C CYS A 410 -12.04 -3.06 12.71
N ARG A 411 -11.53 -4.28 12.90
CA ARG A 411 -12.38 -5.47 13.09
C ARG A 411 -12.13 -6.10 14.45
N THR A 412 -13.20 -6.33 15.18
CA THR A 412 -13.18 -7.04 16.47
C THR A 412 -13.88 -8.38 16.29
N TYR A 413 -13.22 -9.45 16.74
CA TYR A 413 -13.71 -10.82 16.65
C TYR A 413 -13.86 -11.44 18.04
N ALA A 414 -14.89 -12.27 18.21
CA ALA A 414 -15.01 -13.16 19.36
C ALA A 414 -13.94 -14.27 19.27
N SER A 415 -13.72 -15.00 20.37
CA SER A 415 -12.71 -16.07 20.45
C SER A 415 -12.90 -17.20 19.43
N ASP A 416 -14.13 -17.41 18.97
CA ASP A 416 -14.51 -18.39 17.95
C ASP A 416 -14.41 -17.85 16.50
N GLY A 417 -14.01 -16.59 16.32
CA GLY A 417 -13.82 -15.94 15.02
C GLY A 417 -15.05 -15.23 14.46
N ARG A 418 -16.18 -15.22 15.18
CA ARG A 418 -17.36 -14.44 14.77
C ARG A 418 -17.09 -12.94 14.89
N ALA A 419 -17.53 -12.17 13.89
CA ALA A 419 -17.42 -10.71 13.91
C ALA A 419 -18.25 -10.16 15.07
N VAL A 420 -17.67 -9.28 15.87
CA VAL A 420 -18.39 -8.53 16.92
C VAL A 420 -18.66 -7.12 16.42
N GLU A 421 -17.64 -6.52 15.82
CA GLU A 421 -17.69 -5.14 15.33
C GLU A 421 -16.81 -5.01 14.09
N VAL A 422 -17.30 -4.24 13.11
CA VAL A 422 -16.47 -3.66 12.06
C VAL A 422 -16.69 -2.16 12.02
N GLY A 423 -15.67 -1.41 12.41
CA GLY A 423 -15.62 0.03 12.26
C GLY A 423 -14.96 0.43 10.95
N TYR A 424 -15.69 1.14 10.09
CA TYR A 424 -15.18 1.65 8.83
C TYR A 424 -14.67 3.07 9.00
N GLY A 425 -13.72 3.47 8.14
CA GLY A 425 -13.08 4.77 8.24
C GLY A 425 -12.07 4.86 9.38
N MET A 426 -11.48 3.71 9.76
CA MET A 426 -10.42 3.63 10.74
C MET A 426 -9.22 4.48 10.33
N GLY A 427 -8.58 5.12 11.30
CA GLY A 427 -7.55 6.11 11.08
C GLY A 427 -6.86 6.53 12.37
N GLY A 428 -6.14 7.64 12.30
CA GLY A 428 -5.43 8.22 13.43
C GLY A 428 -5.76 9.69 13.66
N SER A 429 -5.63 10.13 14.91
CA SER A 429 -5.62 11.54 15.27
C SER A 429 -4.21 12.09 15.23
N GLU A 430 -3.98 13.12 14.42
CA GLU A 430 -2.76 13.90 14.42
C GLU A 430 -2.98 15.22 15.17
N VAL A 431 -2.04 15.55 16.05
CA VAL A 431 -2.02 16.82 16.78
C VAL A 431 -0.65 17.47 16.74
N SER A 432 -0.64 18.79 16.60
CA SER A 432 0.57 19.62 16.57
C SER A 432 0.28 21.04 17.04
N ILE A 433 1.31 21.75 17.52
CA ILE A 433 1.19 23.16 17.85
C ILE A 433 1.45 23.99 16.59
N SER A 434 0.44 24.73 16.13
CA SER A 434 0.50 25.57 14.93
C SER A 434 0.82 27.03 15.25
N ASN A 435 0.60 27.47 16.50
CA ASN A 435 0.84 28.82 16.97
C ASN A 435 1.55 28.81 18.33
N TRP A 436 2.87 28.64 18.29
CA TRP A 436 3.76 28.69 19.45
C TRP A 436 3.73 30.03 20.21
N PRO A 437 3.71 31.22 19.56
CA PRO A 437 3.53 32.49 20.27
C PRO A 437 2.29 32.49 21.18
N GLY A 438 1.15 32.06 20.63
CA GLY A 438 -0.10 31.97 21.38
C GLY A 438 -0.03 30.97 22.54
N LEU A 439 0.68 29.85 22.37
CA LEU A 439 0.93 28.91 23.47
C LEU A 439 1.70 29.57 24.61
N PHE A 440 2.81 30.24 24.30
CA PHE A 440 3.64 30.90 25.30
C PHE A 440 2.87 31.99 26.05
N GLU A 441 2.08 32.80 25.34
CA GLU A 441 1.19 33.79 25.96
C GLU A 441 0.17 33.13 26.91
N ALA A 442 -0.47 32.04 26.48
CA ALA A 442 -1.40 31.29 27.30
C ALA A 442 -0.72 30.70 28.55
N LEU A 443 0.54 30.27 28.44
CA LEU A 443 1.34 29.77 29.58
C LEU A 443 1.81 30.89 30.52
N ARG A 444 1.87 32.16 30.10
CA ARG A 444 2.20 33.27 31.01
C ARG A 444 1.00 33.88 31.71
N ALA A 445 -0.20 33.70 31.18
CA ALA A 445 -1.41 34.27 31.77
C ALA A 445 -1.64 33.79 33.22
N ASP A 446 -2.02 34.73 34.09
CA ASP A 446 -2.40 34.47 35.49
C ASP A 446 -3.66 33.59 35.55
N SER A 447 -4.58 33.80 34.61
CA SER A 447 -5.75 32.95 34.35
C SER A 447 -5.63 32.30 32.97
N PRO A 448 -4.87 31.20 32.86
CA PRO A 448 -4.61 30.56 31.57
C PRO A 448 -5.89 29.94 30.98
N PRO A 449 -6.05 29.92 29.65
CA PRO A 449 -7.06 29.11 28.99
C PRO A 449 -6.98 27.64 29.44
N ALA A 450 -8.10 26.92 29.40
CA ALA A 450 -8.20 25.60 30.02
C ALA A 450 -7.12 24.60 29.56
N GLY A 451 -6.74 24.58 28.27
CA GLY A 451 -5.67 23.69 27.80
C GLY A 451 -4.29 24.06 28.33
N ALA A 452 -3.97 25.36 28.39
CA ALA A 452 -2.74 25.84 29.01
C ALA A 452 -2.71 25.56 30.53
N ALA A 453 -3.86 25.66 31.21
CA ALA A 453 -3.98 25.28 32.62
C ALA A 453 -3.68 23.77 32.83
N LEU A 454 -4.20 22.91 31.95
CA LEU A 454 -3.94 21.47 32.00
C LEU A 454 -2.47 21.15 31.76
N LEU A 455 -1.87 21.77 30.75
CA LEU A 455 -0.45 21.59 30.44
C LEU A 455 0.44 22.06 31.60
N LYS A 456 0.15 23.24 32.19
CA LYS A 456 0.85 23.73 33.39
C LYS A 456 0.78 22.74 34.55
N LYS A 457 -0.39 22.12 34.77
CA LYS A 457 -0.59 21.14 35.85
C LYS A 457 0.17 19.84 35.59
N ALA A 458 0.36 19.47 34.32
CA ALA A 458 1.04 18.24 33.94
C ALA A 458 2.57 18.37 33.93
N LEU A 459 3.09 19.58 33.73
CA LEU A 459 4.52 19.88 33.73
C LEU A 459 5.03 20.23 35.13
N LYS A 460 6.27 19.87 35.40
CA LYS A 460 6.95 20.23 36.65
C LYS A 460 7.38 21.72 36.63
N PRO A 461 7.56 22.35 37.79
CA PRO A 461 8.03 23.74 37.87
C PRO A 461 9.34 24.00 37.10
N GLU A 462 10.29 23.07 37.17
CA GLU A 462 11.57 23.14 36.45
C GLU A 462 11.41 23.04 34.92
N GLU A 463 10.45 22.26 34.45
CA GLU A 463 10.11 22.14 33.03
C GLU A 463 9.46 23.43 32.51
N LEU A 464 8.57 24.04 33.31
CA LEU A 464 7.98 25.34 32.99
C LEU A 464 9.02 26.46 32.93
N ALA A 465 10.03 26.42 33.81
CA ALA A 465 11.16 27.36 33.76
C ALA A 465 11.97 27.19 32.47
N ASP A 466 12.26 25.94 32.06
CA ASP A 466 12.96 25.66 30.80
C ASP A 466 12.15 26.12 29.57
N ILE A 467 10.82 25.99 29.59
CA ILE A 467 9.92 26.51 28.54
C ILE A 467 9.96 28.04 28.49
N ALA A 468 9.89 28.71 29.65
CA ALA A 468 9.94 30.18 29.73
C ALA A 468 11.29 30.73 29.22
N ALA A 469 12.39 30.04 29.52
CA ALA A 469 13.70 30.41 28.97
C ALA A 469 13.73 30.27 27.43
N ALA A 470 13.12 29.21 26.89
CA ALA A 470 13.03 29.00 25.44
C ALA A 470 12.19 30.05 24.71
N GLU A 471 11.15 30.57 25.36
CA GLU A 471 10.30 31.62 24.79
C GLU A 471 11.11 32.85 24.38
N THR A 472 12.09 33.25 25.20
CA THR A 472 12.94 34.42 24.93
C THR A 472 13.72 34.24 23.63
N GLU A 473 14.41 33.11 23.50
CA GLU A 473 15.15 32.74 22.27
C GLU A 473 14.22 32.58 21.07
N TYR A 474 13.03 31.99 21.30
CA TYR A 474 12.03 31.76 20.27
C TYR A 474 11.51 33.07 19.69
N ARG A 475 11.24 34.08 20.52
CA ARG A 475 10.73 35.39 20.08
C ARG A 475 11.70 36.08 19.12
N GLU A 476 13.00 35.97 19.36
CA GLU A 476 14.02 36.53 18.47
C GLU A 476 14.04 35.80 17.12
N ALA A 477 14.12 34.48 17.15
CA ALA A 477 14.10 33.65 15.94
C ALA A 477 12.80 33.84 15.13
N PHE A 478 11.65 33.94 15.82
CA PHE A 478 10.34 34.13 15.19
C PHE A 478 10.19 35.51 14.55
N LYS A 479 10.72 36.58 15.17
CA LYS A 479 10.78 37.91 14.55
C LYS A 479 11.61 37.89 13.27
N ALA A 480 12.76 37.23 13.29
CA ALA A 480 13.61 37.07 12.10
C ALA A 480 12.87 36.29 10.99
N LEU A 481 12.15 35.22 11.33
CA LEU A 481 11.32 34.48 10.38
C LEU A 481 10.20 35.34 9.79
N ALA A 482 9.51 36.14 10.60
CA ALA A 482 8.45 37.02 10.12
C ALA A 482 8.97 38.02 9.07
N LEU A 483 10.11 38.66 9.35
CA LEU A 483 10.77 39.58 8.43
C LEU A 483 11.22 38.88 7.13
N ALA A 484 11.78 37.67 7.26
CA ALA A 484 12.22 36.89 6.11
C ALA A 484 11.05 36.46 5.20
N ARG A 485 9.91 36.08 5.77
CA ARG A 485 8.69 35.74 5.01
C ARG A 485 8.07 36.95 4.32
N GLU A 486 8.10 38.12 4.94
CA GLU A 486 7.63 39.36 4.29
C GLU A 486 8.51 39.73 3.10
N THR A 487 9.83 39.56 3.26
CA THR A 487 10.81 39.75 2.19
C THR A 487 10.57 38.75 1.05
N GLU A 488 10.37 37.47 1.37
CA GLU A 488 10.04 36.41 0.41
C GLU A 488 8.77 36.75 -0.39
N LYS A 489 7.67 37.10 0.30
CA LYS A 489 6.40 37.45 -0.34
C LYS A 489 6.58 38.62 -1.32
N THR A 490 7.33 39.64 -0.90
CA THR A 490 7.61 40.81 -1.73
C THR A 490 8.46 40.44 -2.97
N ALA A 491 9.46 39.58 -2.80
CA ALA A 491 10.32 39.13 -3.90
C ALA A 491 9.57 38.22 -4.89
N GLN A 492 8.73 37.30 -4.39
CA GLN A 492 7.87 36.45 -5.22
C GLN A 492 6.87 37.27 -6.03
N GLN A 493 6.26 38.28 -5.41
CA GLN A 493 5.33 39.19 -6.09
C GLN A 493 6.04 39.95 -7.22
N LYS A 494 7.24 40.51 -6.96
CA LYS A 494 8.06 41.17 -7.98
C LYS A 494 8.44 40.23 -9.13
N ALA A 495 8.79 38.98 -8.83
CA ALA A 495 9.10 37.96 -9.85
C ALA A 495 7.88 37.63 -10.72
N LYS A 496 6.71 37.49 -10.09
CA LYS A 496 5.44 37.27 -10.79
C LYS A 496 5.08 38.45 -11.69
N GLU A 497 5.15 39.67 -11.17
CA GLU A 497 4.90 40.90 -11.94
C GLU A 497 5.89 41.05 -13.11
N ALA A 498 7.18 40.74 -12.91
CA ALA A 498 8.18 40.78 -13.97
C ALA A 498 7.90 39.74 -15.08
N ALA A 499 7.38 38.56 -14.73
CA ALA A 499 6.99 37.53 -15.68
C ALA A 499 5.71 37.91 -16.45
N GLU A 500 4.69 38.42 -15.75
CA GLU A 500 3.41 38.84 -16.34
C GLU A 500 3.58 40.07 -17.25
N ALA A 501 4.41 41.04 -16.87
CA ALA A 501 4.73 42.21 -17.67
C ALA A 501 5.72 41.94 -18.81
N LYS A 502 6.19 40.69 -18.97
CA LYS A 502 7.18 40.27 -19.99
C LYS A 502 8.42 41.17 -20.03
N LEU A 503 8.94 41.56 -18.86
CA LEU A 503 10.14 42.39 -18.75
C LEU A 503 11.36 41.72 -19.42
N PRO A 504 12.40 42.49 -19.79
CA PRO A 504 13.62 41.95 -20.39
C PRO A 504 14.22 40.78 -19.58
N GLU A 505 14.75 39.77 -20.28
CA GLU A 505 15.25 38.53 -19.67
C GLU A 505 16.24 38.73 -18.50
N PRO A 506 17.18 39.69 -18.53
CA PRO A 506 18.06 39.97 -17.39
C PRO A 506 17.31 40.41 -16.13
N VAL A 507 16.21 41.16 -16.29
CA VAL A 507 15.38 41.66 -15.18
C VAL A 507 14.56 40.52 -14.58
N ARG A 508 14.00 39.65 -15.43
CA ARG A 508 13.26 38.45 -15.00
C ARG A 508 14.16 37.47 -14.25
N LYS A 509 15.34 37.16 -14.79
CA LYS A 509 16.31 36.26 -14.13
C LYS A 509 16.77 36.82 -12.78
N LYS A 510 16.97 38.13 -12.67
CA LYS A 510 17.29 38.78 -11.39
C LYS A 510 16.15 38.68 -10.38
N ALA A 511 14.91 38.97 -10.79
CA ALA A 511 13.75 38.87 -9.91
C ALA A 511 13.49 37.42 -9.44
N GLU A 512 13.65 36.43 -10.33
CA GLU A 512 13.60 35.01 -9.99
C GLU A 512 14.72 34.59 -9.02
N ALA A 513 15.95 35.10 -9.21
CA ALA A 513 17.06 34.85 -8.31
C ALA A 513 16.85 35.48 -6.91
N ASP A 514 16.36 36.73 -6.85
CA ASP A 514 16.05 37.42 -5.61
C ASP A 514 14.91 36.70 -4.85
N ALA A 515 13.87 36.24 -5.56
CA ALA A 515 12.80 35.43 -4.97
C ALA A 515 13.32 34.10 -4.42
N ARG A 516 14.25 33.43 -5.14
CA ARG A 516 14.88 32.19 -4.67
C ARG A 516 15.76 32.43 -3.44
N ALA A 517 16.55 33.51 -3.42
CA ALA A 517 17.38 33.87 -2.27
C ALA A 517 16.53 34.21 -1.04
N ALA A 518 15.45 34.96 -1.22
CA ALA A 518 14.51 35.28 -0.14
C ALA A 518 13.79 34.03 0.41
N ALA A 519 13.41 33.10 -0.47
CA ALA A 519 12.84 31.81 -0.06
C ALA A 519 13.84 30.96 0.76
N GLU A 520 15.12 30.91 0.36
CA GLU A 520 16.14 30.19 1.13
C GLU A 520 16.40 30.86 2.49
N ALA A 521 16.40 32.20 2.56
CA ALA A 521 16.51 32.93 3.81
C ALA A 521 15.32 32.66 4.75
N ALA A 522 14.09 32.66 4.23
CA ALA A 522 12.89 32.32 5.00
C ALA A 522 12.92 30.86 5.50
N LYS A 523 13.39 29.92 4.67
CA LYS A 523 13.59 28.52 5.06
C LYS A 523 14.65 28.37 6.15
N SER A 524 15.78 29.06 6.04
CA SER A 524 16.83 29.07 7.06
C SER A 524 16.32 29.64 8.39
N ALA A 525 15.58 30.76 8.35
CA ALA A 525 14.96 31.35 9.53
C ALA A 525 13.91 30.41 10.16
N ALA A 526 13.15 29.67 9.36
CA ALA A 526 12.22 28.66 9.86
C ALA A 526 12.96 27.51 10.56
N GLY A 527 14.06 27.05 9.97
CA GLY A 527 14.95 26.06 10.59
C GLY A 527 15.53 26.53 11.93
N ALA A 528 15.89 27.81 12.07
CA ALA A 528 16.35 28.37 13.32
C ALA A 528 15.26 28.35 14.41
N VAL A 529 14.01 28.66 14.06
CA VAL A 529 12.86 28.54 14.97
C VAL A 529 12.67 27.10 15.44
N ASP A 530 12.69 26.13 14.53
CA ASP A 530 12.56 24.72 14.87
C ASP A 530 13.72 24.24 15.75
N GLN A 531 14.95 24.71 15.50
CA GLN A 531 16.11 24.40 16.34
C GLN A 531 15.95 24.90 17.78
N VAL A 532 15.41 26.11 17.99
CA VAL A 532 15.15 26.63 19.34
C VAL A 532 14.16 25.73 20.08
N LEU A 533 13.09 25.31 19.40
CA LEU A 533 12.05 24.46 19.98
C LEU A 533 12.50 23.01 20.24
N ALA A 534 13.37 22.46 19.39
CA ALA A 534 13.91 21.11 19.49
C ALA A 534 15.16 21.01 20.39
N ARG A 535 15.75 22.14 20.78
CA ARG A 535 16.95 22.19 21.62
C ARG A 535 16.69 21.48 22.95
N LYS A 536 17.54 20.50 23.27
CA LYS A 536 17.51 19.81 24.57
C LYS A 536 17.81 20.80 25.70
N ARG A 537 17.05 20.71 26.79
CA ARG A 537 17.22 21.50 28.01
C ARG A 537 17.35 20.58 29.22
N PRO A 538 17.88 21.05 30.36
CA PRO A 538 18.17 20.19 31.52
C PRO A 538 17.00 19.30 31.94
N HIS A 539 15.77 19.81 31.90
CA HIS A 539 14.57 19.08 32.29
C HIS A 539 13.70 18.69 31.09
N LEU A 540 14.08 19.08 29.87
CA LEU A 540 13.37 18.77 28.62
C LEU A 540 14.33 18.08 27.62
N PRO A 541 14.60 16.77 27.78
CA PRO A 541 15.55 16.05 26.92
C PRO A 541 15.09 15.92 25.46
N GLY A 542 13.79 16.12 25.18
CA GLY A 542 13.21 16.23 23.83
C GLY A 542 12.99 17.67 23.35
N GLY A 543 13.45 18.66 24.11
CA GLY A 543 13.16 20.08 23.89
C GLY A 543 11.72 20.48 24.20
N VAL A 544 11.41 21.77 24.07
CA VAL A 544 10.08 22.32 24.33
C VAL A 544 9.02 21.71 23.42
N LYS A 545 9.34 21.54 22.13
CA LYS A 545 8.43 20.89 21.17
C LYS A 545 8.10 19.46 21.57
N GLY A 546 9.12 18.66 21.89
CA GLY A 546 8.95 17.27 22.29
C GLY A 546 8.11 17.12 23.55
N ALA A 547 8.29 17.99 24.55
CA ALA A 547 7.52 17.94 25.78
C ALA A 547 6.06 18.32 25.59
N VAL A 548 5.79 19.45 24.93
CA VAL A 548 4.41 19.94 24.72
C VAL A 548 3.63 19.06 23.77
N GLU A 549 4.19 18.75 22.59
CA GLU A 549 3.51 17.89 21.63
C GLU A 549 3.44 16.45 22.12
N GLY A 550 4.42 15.97 22.89
CA GLY A 550 4.39 14.67 23.54
C GLY A 550 3.24 14.55 24.54
N TRP A 551 3.07 15.56 25.42
CA TRP A 551 1.93 15.60 26.33
C TRP A 551 0.59 15.61 25.59
N LEU A 552 0.45 16.46 24.58
CA LEU A 552 -0.80 16.57 23.80
C LEU A 552 -1.13 15.25 23.09
N LYS A 553 -0.12 14.61 22.47
CA LYS A 553 -0.26 13.30 21.84
C LYS A 553 -0.69 12.24 22.84
N ASN A 554 -0.10 12.20 24.04
CA ASN A 554 -0.47 11.24 25.08
C ASN A 554 -1.89 11.46 25.59
N ALA A 555 -2.30 12.70 25.84
CA ALA A 555 -3.65 13.04 26.26
C ALA A 555 -4.70 12.66 25.20
N VAL A 556 -4.38 12.84 23.92
CA VAL A 556 -5.24 12.40 22.81
C VAL A 556 -5.28 10.88 22.68
N ALA A 557 -4.14 10.21 22.86
CA ALA A 557 -4.02 8.76 22.68
C ALA A 557 -4.68 7.94 23.81
N ASP A 558 -4.84 8.51 25.01
CA ASP A 558 -5.53 7.86 26.12
C ASP A 558 -7.06 7.89 25.93
N PRO A 559 -7.73 6.77 25.61
CA PRO A 559 -9.17 6.74 25.37
C PRO A 559 -9.98 7.17 26.60
N MET A 560 -9.43 7.07 27.81
CA MET A 560 -10.11 7.41 29.05
C MET A 560 -9.82 8.84 29.54
N PHE A 561 -8.99 9.61 28.83
CA PHE A 561 -8.58 10.95 29.25
C PHE A 561 -9.77 11.88 29.58
N LEU A 562 -10.74 12.01 28.67
CA LEU A 562 -11.99 12.76 28.94
C LEU A 562 -13.13 11.85 29.40
N ALA A 563 -13.22 10.61 28.89
CA ALA A 563 -14.31 9.70 29.23
C ALA A 563 -14.30 9.31 30.72
N GLY A 564 -13.12 9.13 31.31
CA GLY A 564 -12.93 8.84 32.73
C GLY A 564 -12.90 10.10 33.61
N ASN A 565 -13.00 11.31 33.04
CA ASN A 565 -12.85 12.56 33.78
C ASN A 565 -13.99 13.55 33.48
N ALA A 566 -15.17 13.24 33.99
CA ALA A 566 -16.37 14.07 33.82
C ALA A 566 -16.19 15.51 34.31
N ALA A 567 -15.50 15.71 35.44
CA ALA A 567 -15.23 17.03 36.00
C ALA A 567 -14.36 17.88 35.06
N LEU A 568 -13.37 17.28 34.40
CA LEU A 568 -12.56 17.95 33.40
C LEU A 568 -13.38 18.34 32.18
N LEU A 569 -14.18 17.44 31.63
CA LEU A 569 -15.04 17.72 30.47
C LEU A 569 -16.05 18.83 30.78
N GLU A 570 -16.63 18.83 31.98
CA GLU A 570 -17.53 19.88 32.44
C GLU A 570 -16.79 21.22 32.58
N SER A 571 -15.60 21.22 33.19
CA SER A 571 -14.76 22.42 33.30
C SER A 571 -14.42 23.01 31.93
N LEU A 572 -14.04 22.15 30.97
CA LEU A 572 -13.77 22.57 29.59
C LEU A 572 -15.02 23.18 28.96
N SER A 573 -16.17 22.51 29.09
CA SER A 573 -17.46 22.97 28.56
C SER A 573 -17.87 24.34 29.11
N ARG A 574 -17.70 24.56 30.43
CA ARG A 574 -18.01 25.84 31.08
C ARG A 574 -17.08 26.97 30.63
N SER A 575 -15.80 26.66 30.39
CA SER A 575 -14.81 27.63 29.92
C SER A 575 -14.87 27.94 28.41
N ALA A 576 -15.59 27.11 27.63
CA ALA A 576 -15.61 27.21 26.18
C ALA A 576 -16.45 28.41 25.70
N ASP A 577 -15.98 29.09 24.64
CA ASP A 577 -16.79 30.03 23.87
C ASP A 577 -17.90 29.30 23.08
N ALA A 578 -18.72 30.05 22.33
CA ALA A 578 -19.82 29.45 21.55
C ALA A 578 -19.35 28.40 20.54
N ALA A 579 -18.21 28.64 19.90
CA ALA A 579 -17.66 27.74 18.90
C ALA A 579 -17.03 26.48 19.53
N GLY A 580 -16.40 26.62 20.69
CA GLY A 580 -15.88 25.50 21.49
C GLY A 580 -17.01 24.62 22.04
N ARG A 581 -18.10 25.22 22.53
CA ARG A 581 -19.31 24.47 22.92
C ARG A 581 -19.89 23.69 21.74
N ASN A 582 -19.95 24.32 20.55
CA ASN A 582 -20.38 23.64 19.34
C ASN A 582 -19.44 22.49 18.92
N ALA A 583 -18.12 22.66 19.10
CA ALA A 583 -17.15 21.59 18.84
C ALA A 583 -17.37 20.38 19.76
N ILE A 584 -17.55 20.61 21.08
CA ILE A 584 -17.89 19.55 22.04
C ILE A 584 -19.21 18.86 21.65
N ALA A 585 -20.27 19.63 21.37
CA ALA A 585 -21.57 19.08 21.00
C ALA A 585 -21.49 18.24 19.72
N THR A 586 -20.74 18.70 18.72
CA THR A 586 -20.52 17.97 17.45
C THR A 586 -19.74 16.68 17.67
N ALA A 587 -18.65 16.72 18.46
CA ALA A 587 -17.83 15.55 18.76
C ALA A 587 -18.64 14.52 19.56
N ARG A 588 -19.42 14.95 20.56
CA ARG A 588 -20.31 14.11 21.36
C ARG A 588 -21.40 13.47 20.50
N LYS A 589 -22.08 14.26 19.67
CA LYS A 589 -23.09 13.77 18.73
C LYS A 589 -22.52 12.68 17.82
N ARG A 590 -21.27 12.83 17.36
CA ARG A 590 -20.62 11.82 16.54
C ARG A 590 -20.34 10.53 17.30
N LEU A 591 -19.83 10.60 18.53
CA LEU A 591 -19.63 9.40 19.37
C LEU A 591 -20.94 8.66 19.62
N ALA A 592 -22.00 9.39 19.97
CA ALA A 592 -23.34 8.83 20.17
C ALA A 592 -23.89 8.24 18.87
N GLY A 593 -23.69 8.94 17.74
CA GLY A 593 -24.07 8.49 16.41
C GLY A 593 -23.31 7.25 15.92
N TYR A 594 -22.16 6.93 16.52
CA TYR A 594 -21.44 5.66 16.35
C TYR A 594 -21.77 4.61 17.44
N GLY A 595 -22.66 4.92 18.39
CA GLY A 595 -23.02 4.02 19.49
C GLY A 595 -21.86 3.72 20.45
N VAL A 596 -20.90 4.65 20.60
CA VAL A 596 -19.78 4.53 21.56
C VAL A 596 -20.19 5.04 22.95
N ILE A 597 -21.13 5.99 22.97
CA ILE A 597 -21.73 6.55 24.17
C ILE A 597 -23.25 6.63 24.02
N ASP A 598 -23.97 6.81 25.12
CA ASP A 598 -25.37 7.23 25.05
C ASP A 598 -25.54 8.68 24.57
N ALA A 599 -26.74 9.03 24.12
CA ALA A 599 -27.08 10.37 23.66
C ALA A 599 -27.34 11.37 24.80
N GLY A 600 -27.09 10.99 26.06
CA GLY A 600 -27.34 11.84 27.22
C GLY A 600 -26.41 13.05 27.29
N GLU A 601 -26.72 14.00 28.17
CA GLU A 601 -25.85 15.15 28.51
C GLU A 601 -24.97 14.87 29.73
N GLY A 602 -24.00 15.75 30.02
CA GLY A 602 -23.09 15.61 31.18
C GLY A 602 -21.95 14.62 30.94
N ALA A 603 -21.68 13.74 31.90
CA ALA A 603 -20.62 12.73 31.81
C ALA A 603 -20.79 11.82 30.58
N LEU A 604 -19.68 11.33 30.02
CA LEU A 604 -19.73 10.36 28.92
C LEU A 604 -20.07 8.98 29.48
N ARG A 605 -21.25 8.47 29.15
CA ARG A 605 -21.66 7.10 29.50
C ARG A 605 -21.34 6.19 28.33
N LEU A 606 -20.24 5.44 28.47
CA LEU A 606 -19.77 4.51 27.45
C LEU A 606 -20.79 3.38 27.25
N THR A 607 -20.90 2.89 26.02
CA THR A 607 -21.71 1.72 25.65
C THR A 607 -20.83 0.66 24.97
N PRO A 608 -19.88 0.04 25.69
CA PRO A 608 -18.90 -0.87 25.09
C PRO A 608 -19.58 -2.11 24.53
N VAL A 609 -19.26 -2.48 23.29
CA VAL A 609 -19.86 -3.65 22.63
C VAL A 609 -19.46 -4.96 23.30
N LEU A 610 -18.28 -5.02 23.92
CA LEU A 610 -17.81 -6.22 24.61
C LEU A 610 -18.24 -6.29 26.09
N ALA A 611 -18.98 -5.31 26.61
CA ALA A 611 -19.41 -5.32 28.02
C ALA A 611 -20.26 -6.56 28.33
N ARG A 612 -19.88 -7.32 29.36
CA ARG A 612 -20.63 -8.46 29.86
C ARG A 612 -21.41 -8.08 31.12
N PRO A 613 -22.63 -8.61 31.32
CA PRO A 613 -23.36 -8.39 32.57
C PRO A 613 -22.58 -8.91 33.78
N GLY A 614 -22.23 -8.03 34.72
CA GLY A 614 -21.60 -8.39 36.00
C GLY A 614 -20.07 -8.51 36.02
N GLU A 615 -19.37 -8.16 34.93
CA GLU A 615 -17.90 -8.08 34.91
C GLU A 615 -17.42 -6.62 34.97
N ASP A 616 -16.66 -6.25 36.01
CA ASP A 616 -15.94 -4.98 36.09
C ASP A 616 -14.60 -5.11 35.35
N GLY A 617 -14.58 -4.69 34.09
CA GLY A 617 -13.36 -4.65 33.28
C GLY A 617 -13.61 -4.01 31.92
N GLU A 618 -12.97 -2.88 31.65
CA GLU A 618 -13.06 -2.19 30.36
C GLU A 618 -12.57 -3.11 29.23
N SER A 619 -13.47 -3.51 28.34
CA SER A 619 -13.10 -4.10 27.06
C SER A 619 -13.60 -3.22 25.92
N LEU A 620 -13.16 -1.96 25.87
CA LEU A 620 -13.38 -1.14 24.68
C LEU A 620 -12.69 -1.80 23.47
N THR A 621 -13.40 -1.87 22.36
CA THR A 621 -12.83 -2.34 21.10
C THR A 621 -11.75 -1.37 20.58
N ARG A 622 -10.94 -1.82 19.62
CA ARG A 622 -9.95 -0.94 18.98
C ARG A 622 -10.62 0.24 18.27
N TYR A 623 -11.80 0.07 17.68
CA TYR A 623 -12.52 1.16 17.04
C TYR A 623 -13.10 2.15 18.06
N GLU A 624 -13.70 1.66 19.16
CA GLU A 624 -14.20 2.52 20.24
C GLU A 624 -13.09 3.38 20.84
N LYS A 625 -11.93 2.78 21.11
CA LYS A 625 -10.73 3.51 21.57
C LYS A 625 -10.33 4.60 20.57
N ALA A 626 -10.28 4.29 19.28
CA ALA A 626 -9.91 5.26 18.25
C ALA A 626 -10.91 6.42 18.14
N MET A 627 -12.21 6.15 18.30
CA MET A 627 -13.24 7.19 18.31
C MET A 627 -13.13 8.09 19.55
N LEU A 628 -12.83 7.52 20.73
CA LEU A 628 -12.57 8.30 21.94
C LEU A 628 -11.30 9.16 21.81
N GLN A 629 -10.23 8.62 21.20
CA GLN A 629 -9.02 9.40 20.89
C GLN A 629 -9.33 10.58 19.96
N ARG A 630 -10.15 10.35 18.92
CA ARG A 630 -10.63 11.42 18.04
C ARG A 630 -11.41 12.47 18.82
N PHE A 631 -12.31 12.06 19.70
CA PHE A 631 -13.07 12.97 20.55
C PHE A 631 -12.14 13.81 21.44
N ASN A 632 -11.13 13.19 22.07
CA ASN A 632 -10.14 13.91 22.88
C ASN A 632 -9.42 14.98 22.06
N GLY A 633 -8.95 14.65 20.85
CA GLY A 633 -8.30 15.61 19.96
C GLY A 633 -9.20 16.78 19.58
N GLU A 634 -10.45 16.50 19.22
CA GLU A 634 -11.43 17.53 18.83
C GLU A 634 -11.79 18.46 20.00
N VAL A 635 -11.96 17.93 21.21
CA VAL A 635 -12.28 18.74 22.39
C VAL A 635 -11.06 19.50 22.91
N LEU A 636 -9.91 18.84 23.04
CA LEU A 636 -8.68 19.49 23.52
C LEU A 636 -8.24 20.61 22.59
N VAL A 637 -8.29 20.41 21.26
CA VAL A 637 -7.91 21.46 20.31
C VAL A 637 -9.03 22.47 20.10
N GLY A 638 -10.29 22.03 20.02
CA GLY A 638 -11.43 22.91 19.79
C GLY A 638 -11.74 23.87 20.95
N VAL A 639 -11.34 23.49 22.17
CA VAL A 639 -11.58 24.25 23.41
C VAL A 639 -10.28 24.57 24.15
N GLY A 640 -9.52 23.56 24.55
CA GLY A 640 -8.35 23.74 25.41
C GLY A 640 -7.22 24.54 24.75
N PHE A 641 -6.93 24.26 23.48
CA PHE A 641 -5.84 24.84 22.68
C PHE A 641 -6.35 25.55 21.43
N ARG A 642 -7.54 26.16 21.53
CA ARG A 642 -8.19 26.85 20.41
C ARG A 642 -7.29 27.95 19.84
N GLY A 643 -7.00 27.89 18.54
CA GLY A 643 -6.10 28.84 17.86
C GLY A 643 -4.61 28.67 18.17
N VAL A 644 -4.25 27.66 18.98
CA VAL A 644 -2.86 27.32 19.37
C VAL A 644 -2.42 26.01 18.71
N ALA A 645 -3.29 25.00 18.73
CA ALA A 645 -3.02 23.68 18.17
C ALA A 645 -3.92 23.37 16.97
N THR A 646 -3.53 22.35 16.21
CA THR A 646 -4.34 21.74 15.16
C THR A 646 -4.57 20.27 15.48
N HIS A 647 -5.78 19.79 15.23
CA HIS A 647 -6.13 18.37 15.24
C HIS A 647 -6.65 18.00 13.86
N THR A 648 -6.28 16.82 13.38
CA THR A 648 -6.83 16.25 12.15
C THR A 648 -7.02 14.76 12.33
N TRP A 649 -8.21 14.26 11.97
CA TRP A 649 -8.44 12.83 11.80
C TRP A 649 -8.12 12.44 10.36
N LYS A 650 -7.21 11.48 10.18
CA LYS A 650 -6.90 10.91 8.87
C LYS A 650 -7.26 9.43 8.85
N THR A 651 -8.25 9.09 8.03
CA THR A 651 -8.59 7.70 7.69
C THR A 651 -7.42 7.05 6.96
N ASN A 652 -7.09 5.81 7.33
CA ASN A 652 -6.08 5.01 6.68
C ASN A 652 -6.35 4.89 5.18
N TYR A 653 -5.34 5.20 4.38
CA TYR A 653 -5.44 5.18 2.94
C TYR A 653 -5.62 3.75 2.43
N VAL A 654 -6.62 3.57 1.58
CA VAL A 654 -6.79 2.36 0.77
C VAL A 654 -7.03 2.82 -0.67
N ASP A 655 -6.37 2.16 -1.62
CA ASP A 655 -6.57 2.49 -3.03
C ASP A 655 -8.05 2.29 -3.41
N PRO A 656 -8.72 3.29 -4.02
CA PRO A 656 -10.13 3.18 -4.40
C PRO A 656 -10.44 2.06 -5.39
N ALA A 657 -9.44 1.56 -6.15
CA ALA A 657 -9.60 0.37 -6.98
C ALA A 657 -9.71 -0.91 -6.13
N ILE A 658 -9.21 -0.87 -4.89
CA ILE A 658 -9.32 -1.95 -3.92
C ILE A 658 -10.58 -1.81 -3.10
N SER A 659 -10.87 -0.71 -2.41
CA SER A 659 -12.08 -0.59 -1.58
C SER A 659 -12.60 0.83 -1.64
N ALA A 660 -13.91 0.98 -1.82
CA ALA A 660 -14.52 2.30 -1.69
C ALA A 660 -14.52 2.76 -0.22
N PRO A 661 -14.31 4.06 0.07
CA PRO A 661 -14.36 4.58 1.42
C PRO A 661 -15.73 4.38 2.07
N LYS A 662 -15.74 4.09 3.37
CA LYS A 662 -16.95 3.82 4.17
C LYS A 662 -16.83 4.56 5.51
N THR A 663 -17.94 5.10 6.02
CA THR A 663 -17.95 5.97 7.21
C THR A 663 -19.05 5.57 8.18
N TRP A 664 -19.20 4.28 8.43
CA TRP A 664 -20.14 3.74 9.41
C TRP A 664 -19.47 2.70 10.32
N ARG A 665 -20.19 2.21 11.30
CA ARG A 665 -19.79 1.13 12.20
C ARG A 665 -20.88 0.08 12.24
N ASP A 666 -20.52 -1.19 12.07
CA ASP A 666 -21.45 -2.31 12.16
C ASP A 666 -21.18 -3.13 13.44
N VAL A 667 -22.22 -3.38 14.22
CA VAL A 667 -22.19 -4.21 15.44
C VAL A 667 -23.06 -5.44 15.25
N TYR A 668 -22.45 -6.62 15.28
CA TYR A 668 -23.08 -7.88 14.87
C TYR A 668 -23.81 -8.58 16.01
N ARG A 669 -24.94 -9.22 15.68
CA ARG A 669 -25.79 -9.95 16.61
C ARG A 669 -25.90 -11.42 16.21
N TYR A 670 -25.98 -12.27 17.22
CA TYR A 670 -26.06 -13.72 17.09
C TYR A 670 -27.12 -14.28 18.04
N ASP A 671 -27.71 -15.41 17.66
CA ASP A 671 -28.54 -16.20 18.58
C ASP A 671 -27.69 -17.05 19.53
N ALA A 672 -28.35 -17.77 20.45
CA ALA A 672 -27.69 -18.65 21.41
C ALA A 672 -26.92 -19.81 20.76
N ALA A 673 -27.24 -20.18 19.51
CA ALA A 673 -26.53 -21.19 18.74
C ALA A 673 -25.32 -20.61 17.98
N GLY A 674 -25.06 -19.31 18.08
CA GLY A 674 -23.99 -18.62 17.39
C GLY A 674 -24.29 -18.31 15.92
N LYS A 675 -25.54 -18.44 15.47
CA LYS A 675 -25.94 -18.05 14.11
C LYS A 675 -26.18 -16.55 14.05
N ARG A 676 -25.64 -15.88 13.02
CA ARG A 676 -25.83 -14.44 12.80
C ARG A 676 -27.31 -14.14 12.59
N THR A 677 -27.87 -13.24 13.39
CA THR A 677 -29.27 -12.78 13.27
C THR A 677 -29.39 -11.42 12.59
N GLY A 678 -28.29 -10.68 12.50
CA GLY A 678 -28.21 -9.37 11.83
C GLY A 678 -27.11 -8.50 12.42
N TRP A 679 -27.17 -7.19 12.16
CA TRP A 679 -26.29 -6.19 12.78
C TRP A 679 -26.99 -4.84 12.93
N THR A 680 -26.49 -3.98 13.82
CA THR A 680 -26.83 -2.55 13.83
C THR A 680 -25.75 -1.81 13.08
N ARG A 681 -26.13 -1.02 12.09
CA ARG A 681 -25.26 -0.02 11.47
C ARG A 681 -25.46 1.34 12.12
N TYR A 682 -24.37 1.93 12.54
CA TYR A 682 -24.28 3.29 13.03
C TYR A 682 -23.58 4.15 11.98
N ASP A 683 -24.29 5.13 11.42
CA ASP A 683 -23.76 5.98 10.34
C ASP A 683 -23.20 7.34 10.81
N GLY A 684 -23.07 7.50 12.13
CA GLY A 684 -22.69 8.77 12.75
C GLY A 684 -23.87 9.70 13.01
N GLN A 685 -25.09 9.34 12.58
CA GLN A 685 -26.33 10.08 12.84
C GLN A 685 -27.45 9.19 13.37
N ASN A 686 -27.61 8.01 12.78
CA ASN A 686 -28.70 7.06 13.03
C ASN A 686 -28.13 5.67 13.31
N ALA A 687 -28.92 4.88 14.04
CA ALA A 687 -28.73 3.45 14.20
C ALA A 687 -29.82 2.71 13.40
N ILE A 688 -29.42 1.89 12.43
CA ILE A 688 -30.31 1.15 11.54
C ILE A 688 -30.01 -0.34 11.69
N ASP A 689 -31.03 -1.14 11.93
CA ASP A 689 -30.86 -2.58 11.99
C ASP A 689 -30.94 -3.23 10.61
N PHE A 690 -30.10 -4.22 10.42
CA PHE A 690 -30.10 -5.12 9.28
C PHE A 690 -30.36 -6.54 9.78
N ASP A 691 -31.05 -7.33 8.98
CA ASP A 691 -31.19 -8.77 9.20
C ASP A 691 -29.96 -9.56 8.74
N ALA A 692 -29.98 -10.88 8.90
CA ALA A 692 -28.84 -11.74 8.56
C ALA A 692 -28.52 -11.78 7.06
N GLU A 693 -29.49 -11.42 6.22
CA GLU A 693 -29.42 -11.36 4.76
C GLU A 693 -28.95 -9.99 4.24
N GLY A 694 -28.83 -8.98 5.11
CA GLY A 694 -28.37 -7.64 4.75
C GLY A 694 -29.46 -6.71 4.23
N ARG A 695 -30.72 -6.96 4.60
CA ARG A 695 -31.84 -6.07 4.33
C ARG A 695 -32.05 -5.14 5.53
N ALA A 696 -32.33 -3.87 5.26
CA ALA A 696 -32.64 -2.89 6.29
C ALA A 696 -34.00 -3.21 6.93
N VAL A 697 -34.05 -3.28 8.25
CA VAL A 697 -35.26 -3.50 9.05
C VAL A 697 -36.02 -2.18 9.13
N VAL A 698 -37.21 -2.15 8.52
CA VAL A 698 -38.08 -0.95 8.49
C VAL A 698 -39.19 -1.01 9.54
N GLU A 699 -39.44 -2.18 10.10
CA GLU A 699 -40.46 -2.39 11.14
C GLU A 699 -40.04 -3.53 12.05
N LYS A 700 -40.27 -3.36 13.36
CA LYS A 700 -39.97 -4.34 14.40
C LYS A 700 -41.20 -4.64 15.23
N ASP A 701 -41.26 -5.83 15.80
CA ASP A 701 -42.25 -6.16 16.82
C ASP A 701 -41.87 -5.58 18.20
N PRO A 702 -42.75 -5.66 19.22
CA PRO A 702 -42.44 -5.18 20.57
C PRO A 702 -41.25 -5.86 21.25
N ALA A 703 -40.83 -7.05 20.77
CA ALA A 703 -39.65 -7.77 21.24
C ALA A 703 -38.38 -7.39 20.45
N GLY A 704 -38.46 -6.43 19.53
CA GLY A 704 -37.34 -5.95 18.72
C GLY A 704 -37.00 -6.81 17.50
N ARG A 705 -37.82 -7.82 17.17
CA ARG A 705 -37.59 -8.72 16.04
C ARG A 705 -38.06 -8.08 14.72
N PRO A 706 -37.38 -8.29 13.59
CA PRO A 706 -37.80 -7.74 12.29
C PRO A 706 -39.19 -8.26 11.86
N LEU A 707 -40.12 -7.35 11.55
CA LEU A 707 -41.41 -7.66 10.91
C LEU A 707 -41.39 -7.40 9.40
N ARG A 708 -40.71 -6.32 9.00
CA ARG A 708 -40.59 -5.93 7.60
C ARG A 708 -39.18 -5.44 7.31
N THR A 709 -38.65 -5.87 6.18
CA THR A 709 -37.28 -5.57 5.74
C THR A 709 -37.29 -5.11 4.28
N ARG A 710 -36.34 -4.27 3.89
CA ARG A 710 -36.16 -3.81 2.51
C ARG A 710 -34.72 -4.01 2.05
N ALA A 711 -34.54 -4.48 0.82
CA ALA A 711 -33.22 -4.62 0.23
C ALA A 711 -32.52 -3.27 0.10
N VAL A 712 -31.19 -3.26 0.17
CA VAL A 712 -30.37 -2.06 -0.02
C VAL A 712 -29.33 -2.28 -1.10
N ARG A 713 -28.88 -1.19 -1.72
CA ARG A 713 -27.70 -1.16 -2.59
C ARG A 713 -26.70 -0.14 -2.08
N TYR A 714 -25.43 -0.37 -2.38
CA TYR A 714 -24.32 0.51 -2.02
C TYR A 714 -23.84 1.27 -3.24
N GLU A 715 -23.82 2.59 -3.13
CA GLU A 715 -23.41 3.48 -4.21
C GLU A 715 -22.51 4.60 -3.66
N PRO A 716 -21.53 5.07 -4.43
CA PRO A 716 -20.76 6.24 -4.05
C PRO A 716 -21.66 7.46 -3.89
N GLU A 717 -21.40 8.30 -2.90
CA GLU A 717 -22.08 9.57 -2.73
C GLU A 717 -21.99 10.44 -3.99
N PRO A 718 -22.97 11.31 -4.27
CA PRO A 718 -22.88 12.26 -5.37
C PRO A 718 -21.64 13.14 -5.23
N ALA A 719 -20.92 13.37 -6.34
CA ALA A 719 -19.79 14.28 -6.32
C ALA A 719 -20.28 15.74 -6.13
N PRO A 720 -19.62 16.56 -5.30
CA PRO A 720 -19.90 18.00 -5.25
C PRO A 720 -19.73 18.64 -6.63
N ALA A 721 -20.51 19.68 -6.92
CA ALA A 721 -20.36 20.46 -8.15
C ALA A 721 -18.93 21.03 -8.24
N GLY A 722 -18.25 20.82 -9.37
CA GLY A 722 -16.87 21.26 -9.56
C GLY A 722 -15.78 20.36 -8.94
N ALA A 723 -16.14 19.22 -8.34
CA ALA A 723 -15.14 18.29 -7.81
C ALA A 723 -14.23 17.73 -8.92
N GLY A 724 -12.92 17.90 -8.72
CA GLY A 724 -11.89 17.33 -9.60
C GLY A 724 -11.85 15.80 -9.57
N GLU A 725 -11.17 15.19 -10.56
CA GLU A 725 -11.18 13.73 -10.75
C GLU A 725 -10.74 12.93 -9.51
N ILE A 726 -9.72 13.41 -8.79
CA ILE A 726 -9.23 12.75 -7.57
C ILE A 726 -10.33 12.72 -6.50
N ALA A 727 -11.01 13.84 -6.24
CA ALA A 727 -12.07 13.91 -5.25
C ALA A 727 -13.24 12.98 -5.59
N ARG A 728 -13.47 12.67 -6.88
CA ARG A 728 -14.50 11.72 -7.30
C ARG A 728 -14.17 10.26 -7.00
N LEU A 729 -12.88 9.91 -6.88
CA LEU A 729 -12.42 8.56 -6.55
C LEU A 729 -12.60 8.24 -5.06
N PHE A 730 -12.51 9.23 -4.18
CA PHE A 730 -12.58 9.06 -2.72
C PHE A 730 -13.96 9.36 -2.13
N ARG A 731 -15.02 9.23 -2.94
CA ARG A 731 -16.39 9.45 -2.46
C ARG A 731 -16.79 8.31 -1.51
N PRO A 732 -17.22 8.61 -0.28
CA PRO A 732 -17.75 7.60 0.61
C PRO A 732 -18.92 6.85 -0.04
N LEU A 733 -19.09 5.58 0.32
CA LEU A 733 -20.32 4.87 0.03
C LEU A 733 -21.43 5.39 0.91
N ARG A 734 -22.63 5.40 0.34
CA ARG A 734 -23.90 5.38 1.06
C ARG A 734 -24.67 4.11 0.69
N TRP A 735 -25.59 3.69 1.55
CA TRP A 735 -26.59 2.70 1.19
C TRP A 735 -27.90 3.41 0.90
N VAL A 736 -28.61 2.93 -0.11
CA VAL A 736 -29.94 3.39 -0.46
C VAL A 736 -30.88 2.21 -0.53
N MET A 737 -32.14 2.43 -0.17
CA MET A 737 -33.16 1.41 -0.33
C MET A 737 -33.29 1.03 -1.80
N ALA A 738 -33.25 -0.26 -2.10
CA ALA A 738 -33.53 -0.76 -3.44
C ALA A 738 -35.01 -0.53 -3.75
N ASP A 739 -35.28 -0.15 -4.99
CA ASP A 739 -36.63 0.10 -5.51
C ASP A 739 -37.46 -1.18 -5.58
#